data_AF-A0A836D2B5-F1
#
_entry.id   AF-A0A836D2B5-F1
#
_cell.length_a   1.000
_cell.length_b   1.000
_cell.length_c   1.000
_cell.angle_alpha   90.00
_cell.angle_beta   90.00
_cell.angle_gamma   90.00
#
_symmetry.space_group_name_H-M   'P 1'
#
loop_
_entity.id
_entity.type
_entity.pdbx_description
1 polymer ?
#
loop_
_entity_poly.entity_id
_entity_poly.type
_entity_poly.pdbx_seq_one_letter_code
_entity_poly.pdbx_strand_id
1 'polypeptide(L)'
;MKQLKLTGFVIFFFFLTESLTLPTQPQDVDDVRITQKFIEDNVGYITIIAFAQYIQEASFEEVEMLVKTMAEYRDKCLADRTRPECSKLTNEVLLENICAMEGLPQKYNFSHCCRKVDFERRLCFFHNKKADIGFLPPLPTLDPEEKCQTYKNNRESFLNNYIYEVSRRNPFVFAPTLLTVAARFEEMTKTCCEEQEKANCFRTKAEPFIYYLKALSSYQKNVCGALMKFGPQILQSINIAILSQKFPKIGFKQLTSLLEDVSSKYDGCCEGDVVQCIRGRSKVMSHICSKQDSISSKIKDCCEKNIPERGECIIYSNKDDRPNDLSLREAKFIESDNVCEKRDADQANFMAEFLYEYSRRHPELSTPELLRIAKVYEDLLKECCNMENPPECYRRAENRFNETTEKSLKIVQRECEHFQNLGKDDLKYHYLINLTKLAPQLSTEELTFLGKEMVIALTTCCTLSEEFACVDNLMDLVLGELCGINENRNINPAVDHCCKTNFAFRRSCFESLEADKTYVPPSTSQGLFTFHADLCQAHNEELQRKKDRFLVNLVKLKPELAGEELWSLLADFTNVVEKCCKAQEPEACFKEEMTTFLEHICNNEGMADKRVFSDCCNINKTARHKCFLLHKKDDAGYSEIFQISNPEQICEMDKENQVPVKDQYIYETSRKHPFVYGPSILTMSVCYETAVQSCCQEENKTECFQTKLEPIRKYVREISLRHHHLCEIGIKFNHRVATAVELVLLTKKQPKANFSEIAKLSMDIKNLHQICCEGNAVVCVLGRSQLMDYICSKQAILSSKFTPCCEMPEPFRGECIINSENDDKPDLSSLPLRRFTEDQSVCKQFTDKQDFFLQRFLYEYSRRHPELAVPVILRVDTVYQSLLGKCCKLENPLECYSHGEGIFQRVVRESHERVKNQCDLREKLGDSNFHDRLIVLYTKKAPQLSAQELIVLTNNMAAATAKCCPLNQERQFVCMEDSAKLILGALCRRHEAEPINAAVGHCCDDSYAFRKPCFDDLQVDGTYISPPLSCDQVISLKEDLCKAPEEELQTEKRK
;
A
#
# COMPACT_ATOMS: atom_id res chain seq x y z
N MET A 1 4.30 -4.99 46.18
CA MET A 1 4.36 -6.45 45.96
C MET A 1 3.17 -7.09 46.67
N LYS A 2 2.31 -7.81 45.91
CA LYS A 2 1.41 -8.94 46.28
C LYS A 2 0.41 -8.71 47.43
N GLN A 3 -0.88 -9.03 47.37
CA GLN A 3 -1.69 -9.91 46.53
C GLN A 3 -3.16 -9.64 46.92
N LEU A 4 -4.06 -9.39 45.95
CA LEU A 4 -5.51 -9.62 46.13
C LEU A 4 -5.87 -10.91 45.37
N LYS A 5 -6.49 -11.88 46.05
CA LYS A 5 -7.16 -13.07 45.49
C LYS A 5 -8.53 -13.17 46.17
N LEU A 6 -9.63 -13.08 45.43
CA LEU A 6 -10.29 -14.13 44.64
C LEU A 6 -11.29 -14.94 45.50
N THR A 7 -12.53 -14.45 45.58
CA THR A 7 -13.72 -15.26 45.92
C THR A 7 -14.96 -14.54 45.40
N GLY A 8 -15.62 -15.14 44.41
CA GLY A 8 -16.95 -14.72 43.95
C GLY A 8 -17.14 -15.02 42.46
N PHE A 9 -17.45 -16.28 42.11
CA PHE A 9 -18.16 -16.66 40.88
C PHE A 9 -18.37 -18.19 40.86
N VAL A 10 -19.43 -18.69 41.49
CA VAL A 10 -19.99 -20.03 41.20
C VAL A 10 -21.49 -19.99 41.48
N ILE A 11 -22.28 -20.44 40.50
CA ILE A 11 -23.72 -20.77 40.51
C ILE A 11 -24.68 -19.63 40.10
N PHE A 12 -24.81 -19.46 38.78
CA PHE A 12 -26.12 -19.39 38.10
C PHE A 12 -25.95 -20.00 36.69
N PHE A 13 -25.56 -21.28 36.65
CA PHE A 13 -25.69 -22.12 35.45
C PHE A 13 -27.09 -22.77 35.49
N PHE A 14 -28.08 -22.08 34.94
CA PHE A 14 -29.21 -22.76 34.30
C PHE A 14 -29.04 -22.55 32.81
N PHE A 15 -28.49 -23.58 32.17
CA PHE A 15 -28.57 -23.77 30.73
C PHE A 15 -30.04 -23.72 30.33
N LEU A 16 -30.43 -22.72 29.54
CA LEU A 16 -31.55 -22.86 28.62
C LEU A 16 -31.14 -23.96 27.64
N THR A 17 -31.60 -25.19 27.89
CA THR A 17 -31.82 -26.12 26.79
C THR A 17 -32.80 -25.42 25.85
N GLU A 18 -32.38 -25.12 24.63
CA GLU A 18 -33.28 -24.77 23.53
C GLU A 18 -34.26 -25.95 23.35
N SER A 19 -35.37 -25.90 24.06
CA SER A 19 -36.55 -26.65 23.67
C SER A 19 -37.04 -26.00 22.39
N LEU A 20 -36.84 -26.70 21.27
CA LEU A 20 -37.62 -26.55 20.04
C LEU A 20 -39.08 -26.35 20.43
N THR A 21 -39.57 -25.12 20.36
CA THR A 21 -41.01 -24.85 20.48
C THR A 21 -41.68 -25.55 19.32
N LEU A 22 -42.45 -26.61 19.61
CA LEU A 22 -43.31 -27.26 18.62
C LEU A 22 -44.22 -26.20 17.96
N PRO A 23 -44.43 -26.24 16.64
CA PRO A 23 -45.34 -25.31 15.96
C PRO A 23 -46.74 -25.45 16.54
N THR A 24 -47.28 -24.36 17.10
CA THR A 24 -48.59 -24.35 17.77
C THR A 24 -49.77 -24.15 16.82
N GLN A 25 -49.54 -23.86 15.53
CA GLN A 25 -50.60 -23.66 14.52
C GLN A 25 -50.35 -24.42 13.21
N PRO A 26 -51.41 -24.86 12.49
CA PRO A 26 -51.28 -25.57 11.20
C PRO A 26 -50.55 -24.77 10.11
N GLN A 27 -50.69 -23.44 10.13
CA GLN A 27 -50.08 -22.53 9.16
C GLN A 27 -48.55 -22.39 9.36
N ASP A 28 -48.06 -22.56 10.60
CA ASP A 28 -46.62 -22.61 10.90
C ASP A 28 -45.97 -23.89 10.36
N VAL A 29 -46.72 -25.00 10.33
CA VAL A 29 -46.24 -26.29 9.79
C VAL A 29 -46.06 -26.23 8.27
N ASP A 30 -46.99 -25.58 7.56
CA ASP A 30 -46.92 -25.40 6.12
C ASP A 30 -45.78 -24.46 5.70
N ASP A 31 -45.55 -23.35 6.44
CA ASP A 31 -44.48 -22.41 6.11
C ASP A 31 -43.08 -22.95 6.43
N VAL A 32 -42.92 -23.71 7.52
CA VAL A 32 -41.68 -24.45 7.81
C VAL A 32 -41.39 -25.45 6.70
N ARG A 33 -42.40 -26.15 6.18
CA ARG A 33 -42.24 -27.09 5.05
C ARG A 33 -41.84 -26.37 3.76
N ILE A 34 -42.48 -25.25 3.43
CA ILE A 34 -42.14 -24.44 2.24
C ILE A 34 -40.71 -23.92 2.33
N THR A 35 -40.32 -23.39 3.49
CA THR A 35 -38.98 -22.86 3.72
C THR A 35 -37.92 -23.97 3.65
N GLN A 36 -38.20 -25.14 4.23
CA GLN A 36 -37.30 -26.28 4.18
C GLN A 36 -37.13 -26.81 2.74
N LYS A 37 -38.22 -26.90 1.97
CA LYS A 37 -38.17 -27.25 0.54
C LYS A 37 -37.33 -26.24 -0.25
N PHE A 38 -37.51 -24.94 0.01
CA PHE A 38 -36.71 -23.90 -0.63
C PHE A 38 -35.20 -24.07 -0.36
N ILE A 39 -34.82 -24.39 0.88
CA ILE A 39 -33.42 -24.65 1.25
C ILE A 39 -32.88 -25.90 0.53
N GLU A 40 -33.66 -26.97 0.47
CA GLU A 40 -33.29 -28.22 -0.20
C GLU A 40 -33.10 -28.04 -1.71
N ASP A 41 -34.00 -27.29 -2.35
CA ASP A 41 -33.98 -26.97 -3.78
C ASP A 41 -32.81 -26.03 -4.13
N ASN A 42 -32.31 -25.24 -3.17
CA ASN A 42 -31.23 -24.25 -3.38
C ASN A 42 -29.92 -24.56 -2.63
N VAL A 43 -29.71 -25.82 -2.21
CA VAL A 43 -28.54 -26.22 -1.40
C VAL A 43 -27.20 -25.82 -2.04
N GLY A 44 -27.09 -25.86 -3.37
CA GLY A 44 -25.89 -25.47 -4.10
C GLY A 44 -25.55 -23.99 -3.92
N TYR A 45 -26.48 -23.09 -4.22
CA TYR A 45 -26.30 -21.65 -4.03
C TYR A 45 -26.02 -21.29 -2.56
N ILE A 46 -26.74 -21.91 -1.63
CA ILE A 46 -26.56 -21.67 -0.18
C ILE A 46 -25.15 -22.08 0.26
N THR A 47 -24.66 -23.23 -0.22
CA THR A 47 -23.31 -23.72 0.09
C THR A 47 -22.24 -22.80 -0.52
N ILE A 48 -22.43 -22.35 -1.76
CA ILE A 48 -21.53 -21.39 -2.42
C ILE A 48 -21.45 -20.09 -1.62
N ILE A 49 -22.60 -19.51 -1.23
CA ILE A 49 -22.63 -18.28 -0.45
C ILE A 49 -21.86 -18.47 0.86
N ALA A 50 -22.20 -19.49 1.65
CA ALA A 50 -21.56 -19.71 2.95
C ALA A 50 -20.04 -19.86 2.83
N PHE A 51 -19.57 -20.74 1.94
CA PHE A 51 -18.15 -20.97 1.75
C PHE A 51 -17.45 -19.70 1.27
N ALA A 52 -17.93 -19.09 0.20
CA ALA A 52 -17.32 -17.89 -0.39
C ALA A 52 -17.26 -16.71 0.60
N GLN A 53 -18.23 -16.60 1.52
CA GLN A 53 -18.21 -15.55 2.55
C GLN A 53 -17.26 -15.88 3.71
N TYR A 54 -17.12 -17.14 4.11
CA TYR A 54 -16.24 -17.54 5.21
C TYR A 54 -14.76 -17.61 4.80
N ILE A 55 -14.48 -18.14 3.60
CA ILE A 55 -13.13 -18.31 3.04
C ILE A 55 -13.10 -17.63 1.67
N GLN A 56 -12.92 -16.31 1.68
CA GLN A 56 -13.03 -15.49 0.47
C GLN A 56 -11.92 -15.77 -0.55
N GLU A 57 -10.84 -16.43 -0.17
CA GLU A 57 -9.67 -16.80 -0.98
C GLU A 57 -9.80 -18.15 -1.69
N ALA A 58 -10.74 -19.00 -1.26
CA ALA A 58 -11.00 -20.31 -1.85
C ALA A 58 -11.30 -20.18 -3.35
N SER A 59 -10.87 -21.14 -4.17
CA SER A 59 -11.16 -21.16 -5.60
C SER A 59 -12.60 -21.65 -5.87
N PHE A 60 -13.12 -21.37 -7.07
CA PHE A 60 -14.47 -21.81 -7.43
C PHE A 60 -14.56 -23.35 -7.46
N GLU A 61 -13.50 -24.03 -7.92
CA GLU A 61 -13.44 -25.50 -7.97
C GLU A 61 -13.49 -26.12 -6.56
N GLU A 62 -12.84 -25.50 -5.57
CA GLU A 62 -12.90 -25.94 -4.17
C GLU A 62 -14.31 -25.78 -3.59
N VAL A 63 -14.99 -24.69 -3.93
CA VAL A 63 -16.38 -24.50 -3.55
C VAL A 63 -17.30 -25.54 -4.21
N GLU A 64 -17.09 -25.86 -5.49
CA GLU A 64 -17.87 -26.90 -6.19
C GLU A 64 -17.70 -28.28 -5.56
N MET A 65 -16.52 -28.60 -5.02
CA MET A 65 -16.32 -29.85 -4.26
C MET A 65 -17.23 -29.89 -3.03
N LEU A 66 -17.30 -28.81 -2.24
CA LEU A 66 -18.18 -28.76 -1.07
C LEU A 66 -19.67 -28.80 -1.47
N VAL A 67 -20.06 -28.14 -2.57
CA VAL A 67 -21.43 -28.20 -3.10
C VAL A 67 -21.86 -29.65 -3.35
N LYS A 68 -20.98 -30.48 -3.94
CA LYS A 68 -21.25 -31.91 -4.16
C LYS A 68 -21.43 -32.64 -2.83
N THR A 69 -20.54 -32.42 -1.86
CA THR A 69 -20.65 -33.03 -0.52
C THR A 69 -21.95 -32.66 0.19
N MET A 70 -22.37 -31.39 0.11
CA MET A 70 -23.60 -30.92 0.74
C MET A 70 -24.86 -31.41 0.01
N ALA A 71 -24.79 -31.59 -1.32
CA ALA A 71 -25.88 -32.23 -2.08
C ALA A 71 -26.05 -33.71 -1.68
N GLU A 72 -24.96 -34.46 -1.52
CA GLU A 72 -25.02 -35.83 -1.02
C GLU A 72 -25.57 -35.92 0.42
N TYR A 73 -25.17 -34.99 1.28
CA TYR A 73 -25.72 -34.88 2.64
C TYR A 73 -27.23 -34.64 2.60
N ARG A 74 -27.71 -33.71 1.76
CA ARG A 74 -29.14 -33.46 1.55
C ARG A 74 -29.84 -34.74 1.11
N ASP A 75 -29.33 -35.44 0.10
CA ASP A 75 -29.99 -36.63 -0.47
C ASP A 75 -30.07 -37.77 0.54
N LYS A 76 -29.02 -37.96 1.36
CA LYS A 76 -29.02 -38.92 2.49
C LYS A 76 -30.10 -38.57 3.52
N CYS A 77 -30.22 -37.30 3.89
CA CYS A 77 -31.20 -36.86 4.88
C CYS A 77 -32.64 -36.83 4.36
N LEU A 78 -32.83 -36.64 3.05
CA LEU A 78 -34.13 -36.80 2.39
C LEU A 78 -34.57 -38.28 2.36
N ALA A 79 -33.63 -39.20 2.16
CA ALA A 79 -33.89 -40.62 2.15
C ALA A 79 -34.20 -41.18 3.56
N ASP A 80 -33.50 -40.71 4.60
CA ASP A 80 -33.72 -41.12 5.98
C ASP A 80 -33.40 -39.99 6.98
N ARG A 81 -34.46 -39.35 7.49
CA ARG A 81 -34.37 -38.25 8.47
C ARG A 81 -33.97 -38.70 9.88
N THR A 82 -33.96 -40.01 10.17
CA THR A 82 -33.66 -40.53 11.52
C THR A 82 -32.18 -40.69 11.81
N ARG A 83 -31.33 -40.48 10.79
CA ARG A 83 -29.88 -40.54 10.90
C ARG A 83 -29.34 -39.44 11.85
N PRO A 84 -28.34 -39.75 12.70
CA PRO A 84 -27.79 -38.79 13.66
C PRO A 84 -27.27 -37.50 13.00
N GLU A 85 -26.60 -37.62 11.85
CA GLU A 85 -26.05 -36.47 11.10
C GLU A 85 -27.15 -35.50 10.64
N CYS A 86 -28.36 -35.99 10.35
CA CYS A 86 -29.47 -35.18 9.85
C CYS A 86 -30.18 -34.36 10.95
N SER A 87 -29.84 -34.62 12.22
CA SER A 87 -30.33 -33.85 13.38
C SER A 87 -29.43 -32.68 13.77
N LYS A 88 -28.22 -32.58 13.19
CA LYS A 88 -27.27 -31.50 13.45
C LYS A 88 -27.72 -30.17 12.81
N LEU A 89 -27.26 -29.06 13.38
CA LEU A 89 -27.41 -27.74 12.77
C LEU A 89 -26.71 -27.73 11.40
N THR A 90 -27.41 -27.33 10.35
CA THR A 90 -26.89 -27.41 8.98
C THR A 90 -25.61 -26.60 8.77
N ASN A 91 -25.46 -25.48 9.47
CA ASN A 91 -24.24 -24.68 9.41
C ASN A 91 -23.05 -25.36 10.10
N GLU A 92 -23.28 -26.10 11.19
CA GLU A 92 -22.22 -26.91 11.82
C GLU A 92 -21.75 -28.02 10.88
N VAL A 93 -22.69 -28.70 10.21
CA VAL A 93 -22.34 -29.70 9.17
C VAL A 93 -21.53 -29.05 8.05
N LEU A 94 -21.90 -27.84 7.60
CA LEU A 94 -21.16 -27.12 6.57
C LEU A 94 -19.73 -26.78 7.02
N LEU A 95 -19.56 -26.22 8.22
CA LEU A 95 -18.24 -25.89 8.77
C LEU A 95 -17.39 -27.13 9.06
N GLU A 96 -17.99 -28.23 9.55
CA GLU A 96 -17.34 -29.53 9.71
C GLU A 96 -16.78 -30.03 8.37
N ASN A 97 -17.57 -29.96 7.30
CA ASN A 97 -17.14 -30.38 5.98
C ASN A 97 -16.05 -29.46 5.40
N ILE A 98 -16.13 -28.13 5.59
CA ILE A 98 -15.04 -27.21 5.22
C ILE A 98 -13.74 -27.59 5.94
N CYS A 99 -13.82 -27.90 7.24
CA CYS A 99 -12.65 -28.31 8.02
C CYS A 99 -12.09 -29.69 7.65
N ALA A 100 -12.93 -30.56 7.07
CA ALA A 100 -12.54 -31.89 6.63
C ALA A 100 -11.90 -31.91 5.22
N MET A 101 -11.97 -30.81 4.46
CA MET A 101 -11.32 -30.73 3.15
C MET A 101 -9.80 -30.77 3.29
N GLU A 102 -9.16 -31.76 2.67
CA GLU A 102 -7.74 -32.04 2.84
C GLU A 102 -6.87 -30.84 2.41
N GLY A 103 -6.02 -30.35 3.32
CA GLY A 103 -5.09 -29.24 3.09
C GLY A 103 -5.71 -27.84 3.03
N LEU A 104 -7.04 -27.72 2.93
CA LEU A 104 -7.75 -26.44 2.79
C LEU A 104 -7.58 -25.51 4.03
N PRO A 105 -7.72 -26.00 5.28
CA PRO A 105 -7.55 -25.14 6.46
C PRO A 105 -6.12 -24.59 6.62
N GLN A 106 -5.12 -25.33 6.14
CA GLN A 106 -3.72 -24.88 6.13
C GLN A 106 -3.47 -23.89 4.99
N LYS A 107 -4.00 -24.18 3.79
CA LYS A 107 -3.84 -23.34 2.59
C LYS A 107 -4.33 -21.91 2.81
N TYR A 108 -5.46 -21.74 3.49
CA TYR A 108 -6.09 -20.43 3.71
C TYR A 108 -6.06 -19.96 5.17
N ASN A 109 -5.17 -20.53 5.98
CA ASN A 109 -4.88 -20.09 7.36
C ASN A 109 -6.07 -20.04 8.35
N PHE A 110 -7.07 -20.92 8.20
CA PHE A 110 -8.20 -21.03 9.13
C PHE A 110 -8.17 -22.32 9.97
N SER A 111 -7.07 -23.08 9.94
CA SER A 111 -6.92 -24.32 10.74
C SER A 111 -7.14 -24.13 12.24
N HIS A 112 -6.87 -22.93 12.76
CA HIS A 112 -7.13 -22.57 14.16
C HIS A 112 -8.63 -22.56 14.49
N CYS A 113 -9.51 -22.20 13.55
CA CYS A 113 -10.96 -22.31 13.70
C CYS A 113 -11.41 -23.77 13.69
N CYS A 114 -10.80 -24.62 12.86
CA CYS A 114 -11.15 -26.04 12.77
C CYS A 114 -10.81 -26.86 14.02
N ARG A 115 -9.89 -26.38 14.86
CA ARG A 115 -9.59 -26.98 16.18
C ARG A 115 -10.66 -26.68 17.24
N LYS A 116 -11.52 -25.69 16.98
CA LYS A 116 -12.66 -25.33 17.83
C LYS A 116 -13.88 -26.16 17.46
N VAL A 117 -14.89 -26.17 18.32
CA VAL A 117 -16.16 -26.88 18.12
C VAL A 117 -17.33 -25.93 18.33
N ASP A 118 -18.47 -26.26 17.74
CA ASP A 118 -19.75 -25.59 17.91
C ASP A 118 -19.66 -24.05 17.80
N PHE A 119 -20.18 -23.33 18.80
CA PHE A 119 -20.20 -21.87 18.85
C PHE A 119 -18.81 -21.22 18.73
N GLU A 120 -17.78 -21.79 19.36
CA GLU A 120 -16.42 -21.22 19.25
C GLU A 120 -15.88 -21.29 17.82
N ARG A 121 -16.21 -22.37 17.09
CA ARG A 121 -15.84 -22.52 15.69
C ARG A 121 -16.57 -21.48 14.86
N ARG A 122 -17.89 -21.35 15.00
CA ARG A 122 -18.70 -20.36 14.26
C ARG A 122 -18.20 -18.93 14.48
N LEU A 123 -17.94 -18.55 15.72
CA LEU A 123 -17.41 -17.23 16.05
C LEU A 123 -16.04 -16.99 15.41
N CYS A 124 -15.17 -18.01 15.39
CA CYS A 124 -13.87 -17.92 14.73
C CYS A 124 -14.00 -17.70 13.22
N PHE A 125 -14.87 -18.46 12.54
CA PHE A 125 -15.14 -18.28 11.11
C PHE A 125 -15.78 -16.91 10.80
N PHE A 126 -16.61 -16.37 11.69
CA PHE A 126 -17.14 -15.02 11.56
C PHE A 126 -16.04 -13.96 11.62
N HIS A 127 -15.09 -14.08 12.55
CA HIS A 127 -13.93 -13.17 12.61
C HIS A 127 -12.94 -13.37 11.46
N ASN A 128 -12.93 -14.54 10.79
CA ASN A 128 -12.12 -14.78 9.60
C ASN A 128 -12.58 -13.98 8.36
N LYS A 129 -13.82 -13.46 8.37
CA LYS A 129 -14.36 -12.65 7.27
C LYS A 129 -13.60 -11.33 7.13
N LYS A 130 -13.17 -10.98 5.92
CA LYS A 130 -12.42 -9.76 5.61
C LYS A 130 -13.33 -8.72 4.96
N ALA A 131 -13.54 -7.60 5.66
CA ALA A 131 -14.29 -6.47 5.13
C ALA A 131 -13.57 -5.78 3.97
N ASP A 132 -12.24 -5.67 4.05
CA ASP A 132 -11.40 -5.23 2.93
C ASP A 132 -11.17 -6.39 1.96
N ILE A 133 -11.58 -6.20 0.71
CA ILE A 133 -11.52 -7.18 -0.36
C ILE A 133 -10.41 -6.86 -1.39
N GLY A 134 -9.48 -5.95 -1.07
CA GLY A 134 -8.41 -5.52 -1.97
C GLY A 134 -7.45 -6.63 -2.43
N PHE A 135 -7.47 -7.79 -1.76
CA PHE A 135 -6.73 -9.00 -2.17
C PHE A 135 -7.39 -9.74 -3.34
N LEU A 136 -8.64 -9.44 -3.67
CA LEU A 136 -9.34 -10.04 -4.80
C LEU A 136 -9.06 -9.25 -6.10
N PRO A 137 -8.88 -9.94 -7.24
CA PRO A 137 -8.79 -9.25 -8.52
C PRO A 137 -10.09 -8.51 -8.85
N PRO A 138 -10.04 -7.49 -9.74
CA PRO A 138 -11.25 -6.89 -10.30
C PRO A 138 -12.21 -7.95 -10.80
N LEU A 139 -13.52 -7.72 -10.63
CA LEU A 139 -14.54 -8.67 -11.06
C LEU A 139 -14.34 -9.01 -12.55
N PRO A 140 -14.22 -10.29 -12.94
CA PRO A 140 -14.02 -10.67 -14.32
C PRO A 140 -15.20 -10.19 -15.17
N THR A 141 -14.96 -9.23 -16.07
CA THR A 141 -15.99 -8.72 -16.98
C THR A 141 -15.88 -9.49 -18.29
N LEU A 142 -16.75 -10.49 -18.47
CA LEU A 142 -16.87 -11.19 -19.76
C LEU A 142 -17.46 -10.24 -20.81
N ASP A 143 -17.01 -10.41 -22.05
CA ASP A 143 -17.64 -9.80 -23.21
C ASP A 143 -19.14 -10.18 -23.25
N PRO A 144 -20.08 -9.26 -23.59
CA PRO A 144 -21.51 -9.53 -23.56
C PRO A 144 -21.94 -10.75 -24.40
N GLU A 145 -21.30 -11.00 -25.54
CA GLU A 145 -21.57 -12.16 -26.39
C GLU A 145 -21.09 -13.45 -25.71
N GLU A 146 -19.87 -13.44 -25.16
CA GLU A 146 -19.30 -14.56 -24.40
C GLU A 146 -20.13 -14.89 -23.16
N LYS A 147 -20.58 -13.86 -22.42
CA LYS A 147 -21.48 -13.99 -21.28
C LYS A 147 -22.77 -14.72 -21.67
N CYS A 148 -23.40 -14.29 -22.77
CA CYS A 148 -24.61 -14.91 -23.27
C CYS A 148 -24.40 -16.34 -23.78
N GLN A 149 -23.25 -16.60 -24.42
CA GLN A 149 -22.92 -17.96 -24.87
C GLN A 149 -22.69 -18.89 -23.69
N THR A 150 -21.97 -18.43 -22.66
CA THR A 150 -21.73 -19.20 -21.43
C THR A 150 -23.03 -19.51 -20.70
N TYR A 151 -23.91 -18.51 -20.56
CA TYR A 151 -25.24 -18.69 -19.97
C TYR A 151 -26.10 -19.70 -20.75
N LYS A 152 -26.06 -19.68 -22.08
CA LYS A 152 -26.77 -20.65 -22.93
C LYS A 152 -26.17 -22.05 -22.85
N ASN A 153 -24.85 -22.17 -22.78
CA ASN A 153 -24.15 -23.45 -22.76
C ASN A 153 -24.32 -24.17 -21.41
N ASN A 154 -24.12 -23.46 -20.30
CA ASN A 154 -24.25 -24.01 -18.96
C ASN A 154 -24.77 -22.95 -17.98
N ARG A 155 -26.10 -22.82 -17.95
CA ARG A 155 -26.83 -21.89 -17.08
C ARG A 155 -26.46 -22.03 -15.61
N GLU A 156 -26.38 -23.26 -15.09
CA GLU A 156 -26.13 -23.52 -13.68
C GLU A 156 -24.71 -23.11 -13.27
N SER A 157 -23.69 -23.56 -13.99
CA SER A 157 -22.29 -23.18 -13.70
C SER A 157 -22.08 -21.67 -13.82
N PHE A 158 -22.71 -21.02 -14.80
CA PHE A 158 -22.66 -19.57 -14.96
C PHE A 158 -23.20 -18.82 -13.72
N LEU A 159 -24.36 -19.23 -13.21
CA LEU A 159 -24.96 -18.61 -12.02
C LEU A 159 -24.21 -18.96 -10.74
N ASN A 160 -23.68 -20.18 -10.62
CA ASN A 160 -22.84 -20.60 -9.51
C ASN A 160 -21.55 -19.77 -9.45
N ASN A 161 -20.88 -19.54 -10.58
CA ASN A 161 -19.69 -18.70 -10.61
C ASN A 161 -20.02 -17.24 -10.27
N TYR A 162 -21.14 -16.72 -10.78
CA TYR A 162 -21.61 -15.38 -10.45
C TYR A 162 -21.86 -15.20 -8.94
N ILE A 163 -22.60 -16.12 -8.32
CA ILE A 163 -22.94 -16.02 -6.90
C ILE A 163 -21.70 -16.20 -6.02
N TYR A 164 -20.74 -17.03 -6.44
CA TYR A 164 -19.44 -17.17 -5.79
C TYR A 164 -18.66 -15.85 -5.80
N GLU A 165 -18.49 -15.23 -6.97
CA GLU A 165 -17.72 -13.99 -7.13
C GLU A 165 -18.37 -12.79 -6.40
N VAL A 166 -19.71 -12.72 -6.36
CA VAL A 166 -20.43 -11.69 -5.61
C VAL A 166 -20.34 -11.94 -4.09
N SER A 167 -20.48 -13.19 -3.64
CA SER A 167 -20.49 -13.54 -2.22
C SER A 167 -19.13 -13.29 -1.56
N ARG A 168 -18.02 -13.69 -2.20
CA ARG A 168 -16.67 -13.46 -1.66
C ARG A 168 -16.28 -11.99 -1.57
N ARG A 169 -16.93 -11.13 -2.36
CA ARG A 169 -16.77 -9.66 -2.31
C ARG A 169 -17.73 -8.98 -1.32
N ASN A 170 -18.71 -9.72 -0.82
CA ASN A 170 -19.76 -9.22 0.06
C ASN A 170 -19.97 -10.17 1.26
N PRO A 171 -18.95 -10.38 2.11
CA PRO A 171 -18.95 -11.45 3.13
C PRO A 171 -19.99 -11.28 4.24
N PHE A 172 -20.57 -10.07 4.37
CA PHE A 172 -21.58 -9.74 5.39
C PHE A 172 -22.99 -9.55 4.82
N VAL A 173 -23.16 -9.64 3.50
CA VAL A 173 -24.51 -9.55 2.91
C VAL A 173 -25.28 -10.83 3.23
N PHE A 174 -26.51 -10.68 3.67
CA PHE A 174 -27.34 -11.81 4.08
C PHE A 174 -27.67 -12.71 2.88
N ALA A 175 -27.60 -14.02 3.09
CA ALA A 175 -27.85 -15.00 2.04
C ALA A 175 -29.18 -14.81 1.28
N PRO A 176 -30.32 -14.50 1.94
CA PRO A 176 -31.55 -14.20 1.21
C PRO A 176 -31.43 -13.04 0.22
N THR A 177 -30.66 -12.01 0.56
CA THR A 177 -30.38 -10.87 -0.34
C THR A 177 -29.52 -11.31 -1.52
N LEU A 178 -28.48 -12.12 -1.28
CA LEU A 178 -27.63 -12.67 -2.35
C LEU A 178 -28.39 -13.60 -3.29
N LEU A 179 -29.36 -14.37 -2.78
CA LEU A 179 -30.25 -15.20 -3.61
C LEU A 179 -31.16 -14.34 -4.50
N THR A 180 -31.73 -13.25 -3.98
CA THR A 180 -32.48 -12.29 -4.82
C THR A 180 -31.58 -11.64 -5.87
N VAL A 181 -30.35 -11.30 -5.49
CA VAL A 181 -29.34 -10.72 -6.38
C VAL A 181 -29.01 -11.71 -7.52
N ALA A 182 -28.82 -12.99 -7.23
CA ALA A 182 -28.64 -14.01 -8.26
C ALA A 182 -29.86 -14.12 -9.19
N ALA A 183 -31.09 -14.12 -8.64
CA ALA A 183 -32.32 -14.20 -9.44
C ALA A 183 -32.52 -13.00 -10.37
N ARG A 184 -32.28 -11.78 -9.89
CA ARG A 184 -32.36 -10.55 -10.71
C ARG A 184 -31.26 -10.50 -11.78
N PHE A 185 -30.07 -10.98 -11.45
CA PHE A 185 -28.96 -11.09 -12.41
C PHE A 185 -29.29 -12.07 -13.53
N GLU A 186 -29.89 -13.21 -13.18
CA GLU A 186 -30.39 -14.18 -14.15
C GLU A 186 -31.45 -13.58 -15.07
N GLU A 187 -32.45 -12.90 -14.51
CA GLU A 187 -33.51 -12.24 -15.29
C GLU A 187 -32.92 -11.21 -16.27
N MET A 188 -32.02 -10.36 -15.78
CA MET A 188 -31.29 -9.40 -16.60
C MET A 188 -30.52 -10.10 -17.72
N THR A 189 -29.80 -11.18 -17.41
CA THR A 189 -29.03 -11.95 -18.40
C THR A 189 -29.94 -12.54 -19.46
N LYS A 190 -31.06 -13.13 -19.05
CA LYS A 190 -32.08 -13.67 -19.96
C LYS A 190 -32.59 -12.58 -20.91
N THR A 191 -33.00 -11.43 -20.39
CA THR A 191 -33.50 -10.32 -21.24
C THR A 191 -32.41 -9.78 -22.16
N CYS A 192 -31.23 -9.44 -21.62
CA CYS A 192 -30.19 -8.78 -22.42
C CYS A 192 -29.54 -9.70 -23.46
N CYS A 193 -29.60 -11.02 -23.28
CA CYS A 193 -29.12 -11.97 -24.29
C CYS A 193 -30.06 -12.13 -25.49
N GLU A 194 -31.29 -11.60 -25.41
CA GLU A 194 -32.27 -11.56 -26.50
C GLU A 194 -32.22 -10.23 -27.28
N GLU A 195 -31.54 -9.20 -26.74
CA GLU A 195 -31.42 -7.87 -27.35
C GLU A 195 -30.35 -7.81 -28.45
N GLN A 196 -30.51 -6.88 -29.40
CA GLN A 196 -29.50 -6.61 -30.43
C GLN A 196 -28.27 -5.91 -29.84
N GLU A 197 -28.46 -4.85 -29.05
CA GLU A 197 -27.39 -4.12 -28.37
C GLU A 197 -27.15 -4.64 -26.93
N LYS A 198 -26.63 -5.86 -26.82
CA LYS A 198 -26.44 -6.55 -25.54
C LYS A 198 -25.61 -5.74 -24.54
N ALA A 199 -24.50 -5.14 -24.99
CA ALA A 199 -23.61 -4.34 -24.16
C ALA A 199 -24.36 -3.18 -23.47
N ASN A 200 -25.20 -2.46 -24.22
CA ASN A 200 -25.98 -1.35 -23.71
C ASN A 200 -27.08 -1.82 -22.75
N CYS A 201 -27.76 -2.93 -23.07
CA CYS A 201 -28.74 -3.54 -22.18
C CYS A 201 -28.12 -3.93 -20.83
N PHE A 202 -27.00 -4.66 -20.84
CA PHE A 202 -26.33 -5.09 -19.62
C PHE A 202 -25.87 -3.90 -18.77
N ARG A 203 -25.28 -2.87 -19.40
CA ARG A 203 -24.85 -1.65 -18.69
C ARG A 203 -26.03 -0.96 -18.00
N THR A 204 -27.12 -0.77 -18.72
CA THR A 204 -28.30 -0.02 -18.22
C THR A 204 -29.04 -0.79 -17.12
N LYS A 205 -29.19 -2.12 -17.27
CA LYS A 205 -29.88 -2.95 -16.27
C LYS A 205 -29.03 -3.30 -15.04
N ALA A 206 -27.70 -3.24 -15.13
CA ALA A 206 -26.80 -3.53 -14.02
C ALA A 206 -26.78 -2.41 -12.96
N GLU A 207 -27.00 -1.15 -13.32
CA GLU A 207 -26.87 -0.01 -12.40
C GLU A 207 -27.86 -0.06 -11.22
N PRO A 208 -29.19 -0.22 -11.42
CA PRO A 208 -30.15 -0.34 -10.32
C PRO A 208 -29.85 -1.54 -9.41
N PHE A 209 -29.33 -2.59 -10.02
CA PHE A 209 -28.97 -3.83 -9.34
C PHE A 209 -27.75 -3.67 -8.42
N ILE A 210 -26.69 -3.00 -8.91
CA ILE A 210 -25.50 -2.70 -8.12
C ILE A 210 -25.87 -1.78 -6.95
N TYR A 211 -26.70 -0.76 -7.20
CA TYR A 211 -27.19 0.14 -6.16
C TYR A 211 -27.95 -0.62 -5.07
N TYR A 212 -28.86 -1.52 -5.46
CA TYR A 212 -29.61 -2.36 -4.54
C TYR A 212 -28.69 -3.21 -3.63
N LEU A 213 -27.70 -3.89 -4.21
CA LEU A 213 -26.75 -4.72 -3.45
C LEU A 213 -25.95 -3.87 -2.45
N LYS A 214 -25.43 -2.70 -2.88
CA LYS A 214 -24.66 -1.80 -2.03
C LYS A 214 -25.51 -1.26 -0.87
N ALA A 215 -26.71 -0.75 -1.14
CA ALA A 215 -27.59 -0.20 -0.12
C ALA A 215 -27.94 -1.23 0.96
N LEU A 216 -28.28 -2.46 0.56
CA LEU A 216 -28.55 -3.54 1.52
C LEU A 216 -27.30 -4.01 2.25
N SER A 217 -26.15 -4.04 1.57
CA SER A 217 -24.87 -4.34 2.20
C SER A 217 -24.61 -3.35 3.33
N SER A 218 -24.57 -2.05 3.06
CA SER A 218 -24.32 -1.03 4.09
C SER A 218 -25.35 -1.07 5.22
N TYR A 219 -26.64 -1.28 4.92
CA TYR A 219 -27.66 -1.45 5.95
C TYR A 219 -27.41 -2.66 6.85
N GLN A 220 -27.18 -3.84 6.26
CA GLN A 220 -26.96 -5.09 6.99
C GLN A 220 -25.69 -5.02 7.83
N LYS A 221 -24.61 -4.46 7.26
CA LYS A 221 -23.36 -4.19 7.97
C LYS A 221 -23.57 -3.27 9.16
N ASN A 222 -24.31 -2.17 9.00
CA ASN A 222 -24.58 -1.23 10.08
C ASN A 222 -25.38 -1.87 11.22
N VAL A 223 -26.43 -2.64 10.89
CA VAL A 223 -27.27 -3.33 11.89
C VAL A 223 -26.50 -4.44 12.61
N CYS A 224 -25.70 -5.24 11.90
CA CYS A 224 -24.85 -6.23 12.54
C CYS A 224 -23.74 -5.59 13.39
N GLY A 225 -23.14 -4.50 12.91
CA GLY A 225 -22.19 -3.72 13.70
C GLY A 225 -22.82 -3.17 14.98
N ALA A 226 -24.09 -2.75 14.92
CA ALA A 226 -24.84 -2.30 16.08
C ALA A 226 -25.06 -3.44 17.10
N LEU A 227 -25.50 -4.62 16.62
CA LEU A 227 -25.66 -5.82 17.44
C LEU A 227 -24.34 -6.22 18.12
N MET A 228 -23.25 -6.29 17.36
CA MET A 228 -21.97 -6.78 17.86
C MET A 228 -21.30 -5.81 18.85
N LYS A 229 -21.46 -4.50 18.66
CA LYS A 229 -20.81 -3.48 19.52
C LYS A 229 -21.65 -3.05 20.71
N PHE A 230 -22.97 -2.92 20.54
CA PHE A 230 -23.86 -2.37 21.56
C PHE A 230 -24.87 -3.38 22.12
N GLY A 231 -24.94 -4.58 21.54
CA GLY A 231 -25.77 -5.67 22.01
C GLY A 231 -27.22 -5.67 21.49
N PRO A 232 -28.01 -6.70 21.87
CA PRO A 232 -29.34 -6.94 21.33
C PRO A 232 -30.38 -5.87 21.69
N GLN A 233 -30.20 -5.14 22.79
CA GLN A 233 -31.12 -4.06 23.20
C GLN A 233 -31.13 -2.89 22.20
N ILE A 234 -29.97 -2.51 21.66
CA ILE A 234 -29.89 -1.48 20.62
C ILE A 234 -30.48 -1.99 19.32
N LEU A 235 -30.20 -3.25 18.94
CA LEU A 235 -30.83 -3.87 17.78
C LEU A 235 -32.36 -3.87 17.90
N GLN A 236 -32.90 -4.20 19.07
CA GLN A 236 -34.33 -4.17 19.33
C GLN A 236 -34.89 -2.76 19.19
N SER A 237 -34.20 -1.74 19.73
CA SER A 237 -34.60 -0.34 19.61
C SER A 237 -34.63 0.14 18.15
N ILE A 238 -33.61 -0.20 17.35
CA ILE A 238 -33.57 0.07 15.90
C ILE A 238 -34.80 -0.54 15.21
N ASN A 239 -35.08 -1.82 15.49
CA ASN A 239 -36.20 -2.51 14.86
C ASN A 239 -37.57 -2.00 15.35
N ILE A 240 -37.69 -1.57 16.62
CA ILE A 240 -38.90 -0.89 17.12
C ILE A 240 -39.13 0.36 16.28
N ALA A 241 -38.14 1.23 16.13
CA ALA A 241 -38.29 2.47 15.37
C ALA A 241 -38.71 2.20 13.92
N ILE A 242 -37.97 1.34 13.21
CA ILE A 242 -38.21 1.01 11.80
C ILE A 242 -39.59 0.37 11.59
N LEU A 243 -39.94 -0.64 12.38
CA LEU A 243 -41.22 -1.36 12.21
C LEU A 243 -42.41 -0.49 12.63
N SER A 244 -42.26 0.37 13.63
CA SER A 244 -43.31 1.31 14.05
C SER A 244 -43.59 2.37 12.99
N GLN A 245 -42.55 2.88 12.33
CA GLN A 245 -42.70 3.81 11.19
C GLN A 245 -43.28 3.11 9.96
N LYS A 246 -42.87 1.87 9.68
CA LYS A 246 -43.33 1.13 8.50
C LYS A 246 -44.77 0.63 8.66
N PHE A 247 -45.13 0.21 9.86
CA PHE A 247 -46.42 -0.40 10.19
C PHE A 247 -47.11 0.35 11.35
N PRO A 248 -47.45 1.64 11.21
CA PRO A 248 -47.98 2.46 12.32
C PRO A 248 -49.31 1.95 12.92
N LYS A 249 -50.02 1.07 12.20
CA LYS A 249 -51.26 0.40 12.65
C LYS A 249 -51.03 -0.79 13.58
N ILE A 250 -49.82 -1.38 13.58
CA ILE A 250 -49.52 -2.55 14.42
C ILE A 250 -49.67 -2.18 15.90
N GLY A 251 -50.32 -3.04 16.70
CA GLY A 251 -50.39 -2.84 18.15
C GLY A 251 -49.07 -3.19 18.85
N PHE A 252 -48.74 -2.51 19.96
CA PHE A 252 -47.45 -2.71 20.67
C PHE A 252 -47.16 -4.18 21.03
N LYS A 253 -48.13 -4.92 21.58
CA LYS A 253 -47.96 -6.36 21.90
C LYS A 253 -47.65 -7.22 20.67
N GLN A 254 -48.27 -6.89 19.54
CA GLN A 254 -48.05 -7.60 18.29
C GLN A 254 -46.69 -7.25 17.70
N LEU A 255 -46.24 -6.00 17.83
CA LEU A 255 -44.89 -5.59 17.49
C LEU A 255 -43.85 -6.33 18.35
N THR A 256 -44.04 -6.40 19.68
CA THR A 256 -43.12 -7.13 20.57
C THR A 256 -42.99 -8.60 20.17
N SER A 257 -44.11 -9.26 19.83
CA SER A 257 -44.09 -10.64 19.33
C SER A 257 -43.35 -10.77 17.99
N LEU A 258 -43.48 -9.80 17.09
CA LEU A 258 -42.72 -9.77 15.83
C LEU A 258 -41.22 -9.53 16.06
N LEU A 259 -40.86 -8.73 17.06
CA LEU A 259 -39.46 -8.41 17.39
C LEU A 259 -38.66 -9.63 17.86
N GLU A 260 -39.29 -10.59 18.52
CA GLU A 260 -38.65 -11.86 18.90
C GLU A 260 -38.16 -12.63 17.65
N ASP A 261 -39.01 -12.73 16.63
CA ASP A 261 -38.66 -13.36 15.35
C ASP A 261 -37.58 -12.57 14.59
N VAL A 262 -37.66 -11.24 14.65
CA VAL A 262 -36.68 -10.35 14.02
C VAL A 262 -35.31 -10.45 14.70
N SER A 263 -35.25 -10.55 16.03
CA SER A 263 -34.01 -10.75 16.78
C SER A 263 -33.36 -12.07 16.36
N SER A 264 -34.11 -13.17 16.42
CA SER A 264 -33.62 -14.49 16.02
C SER A 264 -33.11 -14.53 14.58
N LYS A 265 -33.76 -13.80 13.65
CA LYS A 265 -33.26 -13.63 12.29
C LYS A 265 -31.88 -12.98 12.27
N TYR A 266 -31.71 -11.85 12.96
CA TYR A 266 -30.43 -11.12 12.95
C TYR A 266 -29.32 -11.90 13.65
N ASP A 267 -29.60 -12.67 14.69
CA ASP A 267 -28.62 -13.53 15.35
C ASP A 267 -27.98 -14.49 14.34
N GLY A 268 -28.80 -15.25 13.60
CA GLY A 268 -28.30 -16.17 12.57
C GLY A 268 -27.65 -15.46 11.38
N CYS A 269 -28.26 -14.38 10.88
CA CYS A 269 -27.73 -13.65 9.72
C CYS A 269 -26.39 -12.96 10.01
N CYS A 270 -26.24 -12.30 11.17
CA CYS A 270 -25.03 -11.58 11.52
C CYS A 270 -23.88 -12.54 11.88
N GLU A 271 -24.17 -13.70 12.48
CA GLU A 271 -23.16 -14.77 12.71
C GLU A 271 -22.66 -15.38 11.39
N GLY A 272 -23.43 -15.25 10.32
CA GLY A 272 -23.13 -15.83 9.01
C GLY A 272 -23.73 -17.22 8.79
N ASP A 273 -24.62 -17.68 9.66
CA ASP A 273 -25.41 -18.90 9.44
C ASP A 273 -26.45 -18.63 8.35
N VAL A 274 -26.08 -18.97 7.11
CA VAL A 274 -26.91 -18.71 5.93
C VAL A 274 -28.26 -19.44 5.98
N VAL A 275 -28.32 -20.62 6.59
CA VAL A 275 -29.53 -21.45 6.66
C VAL A 275 -30.48 -20.89 7.71
N GLN A 276 -29.96 -20.58 8.89
CA GLN A 276 -30.75 -19.96 9.95
C GLN A 276 -31.20 -18.55 9.55
N CYS A 277 -30.39 -17.81 8.80
CA CYS A 277 -30.76 -16.53 8.23
C CYS A 277 -31.97 -16.64 7.27
N ILE A 278 -31.98 -17.65 6.39
CA ILE A 278 -33.12 -17.92 5.49
C ILE A 278 -34.36 -18.32 6.29
N ARG A 279 -34.22 -19.21 7.27
CA ARG A 279 -35.32 -19.65 8.14
C ARG A 279 -35.92 -18.50 8.94
N GLY A 280 -35.08 -17.73 9.63
CA GLY A 280 -35.49 -16.57 10.42
C GLY A 280 -36.15 -15.50 9.56
N ARG A 281 -35.62 -15.24 8.37
CA ARG A 281 -36.24 -14.28 7.44
C ARG A 281 -37.61 -14.77 6.98
N SER A 282 -37.72 -16.05 6.62
CA SER A 282 -39.01 -16.62 6.21
C SER A 282 -40.04 -16.51 7.34
N LYS A 283 -39.66 -16.91 8.56
CA LYS A 283 -40.51 -16.83 9.76
C LYS A 283 -41.04 -15.41 10.00
N VAL A 284 -40.18 -14.40 9.93
CA VAL A 284 -40.57 -12.98 10.05
C VAL A 284 -41.61 -12.60 8.98
N MET A 285 -41.38 -12.96 7.72
CA MET A 285 -42.30 -12.59 6.63
C MET A 285 -43.66 -13.31 6.78
N SER A 286 -43.64 -14.55 7.24
CA SER A 286 -44.87 -15.33 7.48
C SER A 286 -45.65 -14.81 8.67
N HIS A 287 -44.98 -14.40 9.75
CA HIS A 287 -45.61 -13.69 10.85
C HIS A 287 -46.32 -12.44 10.31
N ILE A 288 -45.62 -11.60 9.54
CA ILE A 288 -46.20 -10.38 8.94
C ILE A 288 -47.42 -10.72 8.07
N CYS A 289 -47.31 -11.70 7.18
CA CYS A 289 -48.39 -12.04 6.26
C CYS A 289 -49.60 -12.72 6.92
N SER A 290 -49.38 -13.53 7.95
CA SER A 290 -50.48 -14.18 8.70
C SER A 290 -51.39 -13.18 9.41
N LYS A 291 -50.88 -11.96 9.67
CA LYS A 291 -51.61 -10.88 10.34
C LYS A 291 -51.66 -9.59 9.50
N GLN A 292 -51.54 -9.71 8.18
CA GLN A 292 -51.38 -8.57 7.26
C GLN A 292 -52.42 -7.46 7.46
N ASP A 293 -53.70 -7.82 7.64
CA ASP A 293 -54.81 -6.85 7.78
C ASP A 293 -54.66 -5.95 9.02
N SER A 294 -53.99 -6.45 10.06
CA SER A 294 -53.71 -5.71 11.30
C SER A 294 -52.36 -4.99 11.30
N ILE A 295 -51.46 -5.33 10.36
CA ILE A 295 -50.09 -4.80 10.30
C ILE A 295 -49.99 -3.70 9.26
N SER A 296 -50.43 -3.96 8.02
CA SER A 296 -50.32 -3.00 6.94
C SER A 296 -51.26 -3.28 5.78
N SER A 297 -51.89 -2.23 5.25
CA SER A 297 -52.68 -2.33 4.02
C SER A 297 -51.84 -2.30 2.73
N LYS A 298 -50.51 -2.07 2.82
CA LYS A 298 -49.62 -1.88 1.66
C LYS A 298 -48.85 -3.14 1.25
N ILE A 299 -49.07 -4.28 1.92
CA ILE A 299 -48.26 -5.51 1.74
C ILE A 299 -49.05 -6.70 1.17
N LYS A 300 -50.33 -6.51 0.83
CA LYS A 300 -51.20 -7.59 0.38
C LYS A 300 -50.64 -8.36 -0.81
N ASP A 301 -50.26 -7.63 -1.86
CA ASP A 301 -49.66 -8.19 -3.08
C ASP A 301 -48.29 -8.84 -2.79
N CYS A 302 -47.58 -8.40 -1.75
CA CYS A 302 -46.32 -9.00 -1.36
C CYS A 302 -46.51 -10.36 -0.72
N CYS A 303 -47.58 -10.54 0.08
CA CYS A 303 -47.87 -11.79 0.77
C CYS A 303 -48.32 -12.93 -0.15
N GLU A 304 -48.66 -12.61 -1.39
CA GLU A 304 -48.97 -13.59 -2.45
C GLU A 304 -47.72 -14.09 -3.20
N LYS A 305 -46.55 -13.46 -2.99
CA LYS A 305 -45.28 -13.84 -3.65
C LYS A 305 -44.59 -15.02 -2.95
N ASN A 306 -43.67 -15.66 -3.67
CA ASN A 306 -42.84 -16.77 -3.17
C ASN A 306 -41.54 -16.30 -2.51
N ILE A 307 -40.83 -17.20 -1.83
CA ILE A 307 -39.49 -16.95 -1.27
C ILE A 307 -38.47 -16.90 -2.42
N PRO A 308 -37.50 -15.95 -2.43
CA PRO A 308 -37.28 -14.85 -1.47
C PRO A 308 -38.02 -13.54 -1.80
N GLU A 309 -38.70 -13.45 -2.95
CA GLU A 309 -39.36 -12.23 -3.44
C GLU A 309 -40.37 -11.61 -2.47
N ARG A 310 -41.13 -12.43 -1.75
CA ARG A 310 -42.07 -12.02 -0.69
C ARG A 310 -41.41 -11.08 0.30
N GLY A 311 -40.25 -11.48 0.80
CA GLY A 311 -39.52 -10.71 1.81
C GLY A 311 -38.94 -9.42 1.26
N GLU A 312 -38.52 -9.40 0.00
CA GLU A 312 -38.03 -8.18 -0.64
C GLU A 312 -39.15 -7.20 -0.93
N CYS A 313 -40.30 -7.69 -1.41
CA CYS A 313 -41.49 -6.87 -1.60
C CYS A 313 -41.93 -6.21 -0.30
N ILE A 314 -41.98 -6.95 0.81
CA ILE A 314 -42.34 -6.39 2.13
C ILE A 314 -41.32 -5.33 2.57
N ILE A 315 -40.01 -5.58 2.44
CA ILE A 315 -38.98 -4.60 2.85
C ILE A 315 -39.09 -3.30 2.07
N TYR A 316 -39.30 -3.37 0.76
CA TYR A 316 -39.37 -2.22 -0.14
C TYR A 316 -40.78 -1.62 -0.29
N SER A 317 -41.80 -2.17 0.37
CA SER A 317 -43.12 -1.56 0.41
C SER A 317 -43.05 -0.18 1.08
N ASN A 318 -43.88 0.75 0.62
CA ASN A 318 -44.01 2.06 1.26
C ASN A 318 -44.45 1.92 2.73
N LYS A 319 -44.12 2.91 3.56
CA LYS A 319 -44.67 3.05 4.92
C LYS A 319 -46.21 3.11 4.82
N ASP A 320 -46.92 2.46 5.74
CA ASP A 320 -48.38 2.56 5.76
C ASP A 320 -48.83 3.93 6.29
N ASP A 321 -50.06 4.31 5.96
CA ASP A 321 -50.65 5.58 6.36
C ASP A 321 -50.85 5.58 7.89
N ARG A 322 -50.45 6.69 8.53
CA ARG A 322 -50.68 6.88 9.97
C ARG A 322 -52.18 6.83 10.27
N PRO A 323 -52.63 6.09 11.30
CA PRO A 323 -54.02 6.08 11.69
C PRO A 323 -54.55 7.49 11.96
N ASN A 324 -55.77 7.79 11.51
CA ASN A 324 -56.36 9.14 11.59
C ASN A 324 -56.67 9.59 13.03
N ASP A 325 -56.84 8.64 13.94
CA ASP A 325 -57.12 8.83 15.36
C ASP A 325 -55.86 9.05 16.22
N LEU A 326 -54.67 8.95 15.62
CA LEU A 326 -53.40 9.11 16.31
C LEU A 326 -52.98 10.58 16.38
N SER A 327 -53.00 11.16 17.58
CA SER A 327 -52.44 12.48 17.87
C SER A 327 -50.92 12.49 17.68
N LEU A 328 -50.35 13.67 17.38
CA LEU A 328 -48.89 13.85 17.29
C LEU A 328 -48.16 13.64 18.61
N ARG A 329 -48.86 13.73 19.74
CA ARG A 329 -48.31 13.58 21.09
C ARG A 329 -48.97 12.41 21.79
N GLU A 330 -48.24 11.79 22.71
CA GLU A 330 -48.76 10.74 23.57
C GLU A 330 -48.71 11.20 25.03
N ALA A 331 -49.86 11.66 25.54
CA ALA A 331 -49.98 12.27 26.87
C ALA A 331 -49.51 11.34 28.00
N LYS A 332 -49.60 10.01 27.80
CA LYS A 332 -49.15 9.00 28.75
C LYS A 332 -47.70 9.19 29.22
N PHE A 333 -46.81 9.71 28.36
CA PHE A 333 -45.37 9.83 28.68
C PHE A 333 -44.96 11.21 29.22
N ILE A 334 -45.80 12.23 29.06
CA ILE A 334 -45.40 13.62 29.38
C ILE A 334 -46.33 14.23 30.43
N GLU A 335 -47.63 13.97 30.36
CA GLU A 335 -48.64 14.63 31.19
C GLU A 335 -49.04 13.79 32.41
N SER A 336 -48.89 12.47 32.32
CA SER A 336 -49.28 11.54 33.38
C SER A 336 -48.44 11.72 34.65
N ASP A 337 -49.05 11.76 35.83
CA ASP A 337 -48.33 11.95 37.10
C ASP A 337 -47.57 10.70 37.57
N ASN A 338 -47.84 9.53 36.99
CA ASN A 338 -47.23 8.24 37.34
C ASN A 338 -46.14 7.76 36.35
N VAL A 339 -45.50 8.68 35.62
CA VAL A 339 -44.43 8.33 34.66
C VAL A 339 -43.25 7.65 35.37
N CYS A 340 -42.79 8.19 36.50
CA CYS A 340 -41.68 7.63 37.27
C CYS A 340 -42.00 6.24 37.83
N GLU A 341 -43.20 6.05 38.40
CA GLU A 341 -43.64 4.74 38.91
C GLU A 341 -43.70 3.69 37.80
N LYS A 342 -44.23 4.03 36.63
CA LYS A 342 -44.31 3.12 35.47
C LYS A 342 -42.93 2.77 34.92
N ARG A 343 -42.02 3.75 34.86
CA ARG A 343 -40.61 3.51 34.48
C ARG A 343 -39.93 2.58 35.47
N ASP A 344 -40.10 2.81 36.78
CA ASP A 344 -39.43 2.02 37.82
C ASP A 344 -39.97 0.58 37.91
N ALA A 345 -41.22 0.36 37.51
CA ALA A 345 -41.80 -0.97 37.43
C ALA A 345 -41.17 -1.83 36.32
N ASP A 346 -40.96 -1.28 35.12
CA ASP A 346 -40.27 -1.96 34.01
C ASP A 346 -39.71 -0.92 33.02
N GLN A 347 -38.48 -0.49 33.26
CA GLN A 347 -37.85 0.56 32.47
C GLN A 347 -37.67 0.15 31.01
N ALA A 348 -37.31 -1.10 30.74
CA ALA A 348 -37.04 -1.57 29.38
C ALA A 348 -38.32 -1.56 28.54
N ASN A 349 -39.41 -2.14 29.06
CA ASN A 349 -40.68 -2.15 28.35
C ASN A 349 -41.30 -0.75 28.24
N PHE A 350 -41.17 0.08 29.28
CA PHE A 350 -41.63 1.48 29.25
C PHE A 350 -40.92 2.29 28.15
N MET A 351 -39.59 2.18 28.04
CA MET A 351 -38.82 2.88 27.00
C MET A 351 -39.08 2.32 25.60
N ALA A 352 -39.30 1.01 25.48
CA ALA A 352 -39.70 0.38 24.22
C ALA A 352 -41.09 0.86 23.76
N GLU A 353 -42.03 0.99 24.68
CA GLU A 353 -43.38 1.51 24.39
C GLU A 353 -43.32 3.00 24.01
N PHE A 354 -42.51 3.79 24.71
CA PHE A 354 -42.26 5.19 24.33
C PHE A 354 -41.71 5.28 22.90
N LEU A 355 -40.66 4.51 22.59
CA LEU A 355 -40.05 4.54 21.26
C LEU A 355 -41.04 4.07 20.19
N TYR A 356 -41.84 3.03 20.45
CA TYR A 356 -42.91 2.59 19.56
C TYR A 356 -43.93 3.70 19.27
N GLU A 357 -44.49 4.31 20.33
CA GLU A 357 -45.50 5.35 20.21
C GLU A 357 -44.93 6.59 19.50
N TYR A 358 -43.73 7.02 19.86
CA TYR A 358 -43.10 8.18 19.23
C TYR A 358 -42.79 7.90 17.74
N SER A 359 -42.19 6.75 17.44
CA SER A 359 -41.79 6.40 16.06
C SER A 359 -42.97 6.31 15.10
N ARG A 360 -44.10 5.69 15.50
CA ARG A 360 -45.28 5.58 14.63
C ARG A 360 -46.00 6.90 14.35
N ARG A 361 -45.74 7.93 15.18
CA ARG A 361 -46.29 9.30 15.00
C ARG A 361 -45.42 10.17 14.10
N HIS A 362 -44.13 9.84 14.00
CA HIS A 362 -43.09 10.66 13.40
C HIS A 362 -42.35 9.92 12.26
N PRO A 363 -43.03 9.60 11.13
CA PRO A 363 -42.38 8.97 9.97
C PRO A 363 -41.34 9.88 9.28
N GLU A 364 -41.38 11.18 9.54
CA GLU A 364 -40.47 12.22 9.01
C GLU A 364 -39.12 12.27 9.72
N LEU A 365 -38.96 11.59 10.86
CA LEU A 365 -37.71 11.51 11.60
C LEU A 365 -36.89 10.29 11.15
N SER A 366 -35.57 10.40 11.24
CA SER A 366 -34.66 9.28 10.98
C SER A 366 -34.70 8.27 12.12
N THR A 367 -34.22 7.04 11.87
CA THR A 367 -34.06 6.05 12.93
C THR A 367 -33.04 6.51 13.98
N PRO A 368 -31.85 7.05 13.62
CA PRO A 368 -30.93 7.60 14.61
C PRO A 368 -31.53 8.72 15.46
N GLU A 369 -32.33 9.63 14.89
CA GLU A 369 -32.97 10.71 15.64
C GLU A 369 -33.99 10.18 16.65
N LEU A 370 -34.83 9.21 16.25
CA LEU A 370 -35.77 8.56 17.16
C LEU A 370 -35.05 7.90 18.35
N LEU A 371 -33.92 7.26 18.11
CA LEU A 371 -33.08 6.67 19.17
C LEU A 371 -32.42 7.74 20.04
N ARG A 372 -31.99 8.88 19.47
CA ARG A 372 -31.49 10.03 20.24
C ARG A 372 -32.58 10.59 21.15
N ILE A 373 -33.79 10.77 20.65
CA ILE A 373 -34.96 11.23 21.42
C ILE A 373 -35.27 10.27 22.57
N ALA A 374 -35.31 8.96 22.31
CA ALA A 374 -35.50 7.96 23.36
C ALA A 374 -34.41 8.04 24.44
N LYS A 375 -33.16 8.26 24.04
CA LYS A 375 -32.05 8.42 24.98
C LYS A 375 -32.14 9.72 25.78
N VAL A 376 -32.46 10.84 25.14
CA VAL A 376 -32.71 12.13 25.81
C VAL A 376 -33.85 12.02 26.81
N TYR A 377 -34.92 11.29 26.47
CA TYR A 377 -36.02 11.04 27.38
C TYR A 377 -35.59 10.18 28.57
N GLU A 378 -34.84 9.11 28.33
CA GLU A 378 -34.30 8.25 29.38
C GLU A 378 -33.48 9.05 30.40
N ASP A 379 -32.59 9.90 29.90
CA ASP A 379 -31.70 10.71 30.74
C ASP A 379 -32.46 11.83 31.47
N LEU A 380 -33.45 12.46 30.81
CA LEU A 380 -34.36 13.40 31.46
C LEU A 380 -35.14 12.75 32.60
N LEU A 381 -35.66 11.53 32.41
CA LEU A 381 -36.38 10.84 33.48
C LEU A 381 -35.46 10.46 34.64
N LYS A 382 -34.20 10.08 34.38
CA LYS A 382 -33.20 9.83 35.43
C LYS A 382 -32.97 11.08 36.29
N GLU A 383 -32.97 12.25 35.67
CA GLU A 383 -32.87 13.53 36.39
C GLU A 383 -34.17 13.87 37.14
N CYS A 384 -35.30 13.93 36.42
CA CYS A 384 -36.57 14.42 36.93
C CYS A 384 -37.18 13.55 38.04
N CYS A 385 -37.09 12.22 37.93
CA CYS A 385 -37.71 11.33 38.92
C CYS A 385 -37.03 11.34 40.29
N ASN A 386 -35.90 12.05 40.42
CA ASN A 386 -35.21 12.27 41.69
C ASN A 386 -35.43 13.68 42.27
N MET A 387 -36.23 14.53 41.60
CA MET A 387 -36.56 15.89 42.06
C MET A 387 -37.78 15.90 42.98
N GLU A 388 -37.98 16.98 43.74
CA GLU A 388 -39.14 17.16 44.63
C GLU A 388 -40.48 17.15 43.86
N ASN A 389 -40.50 17.64 42.61
CA ASN A 389 -41.68 17.65 41.75
C ASN A 389 -41.37 17.06 40.35
N PRO A 390 -41.34 15.71 40.21
CA PRO A 390 -41.01 15.07 38.95
C PRO A 390 -41.92 15.48 37.77
N PRO A 391 -43.26 15.54 37.92
CA PRO A 391 -44.14 15.94 36.81
C PRO A 391 -43.84 17.31 36.22
N GLU A 392 -43.49 18.29 37.04
CA GLU A 392 -43.12 19.61 36.54
C GLU A 392 -41.83 19.58 35.69
N CYS A 393 -40.89 18.71 36.06
CA CYS A 393 -39.63 18.55 35.33
C CYS A 393 -39.85 17.83 33.99
N TYR A 394 -40.46 16.63 33.97
CA TYR A 394 -40.57 15.85 32.74
C TYR A 394 -41.66 16.34 31.78
N ARG A 395 -42.59 17.21 32.21
CA ARG A 395 -43.54 17.89 31.30
C ARG A 395 -42.84 18.74 30.23
N ARG A 396 -41.57 19.09 30.44
CA ARG A 396 -40.73 19.83 29.46
C ARG A 396 -39.99 18.91 28.47
N ALA A 397 -40.29 17.60 28.46
CA ALA A 397 -39.60 16.63 27.61
C ALA A 397 -39.63 17.01 26.12
N GLU A 398 -40.75 17.49 25.61
CA GLU A 398 -40.86 17.89 24.20
C GLU A 398 -39.95 19.06 23.83
N ASN A 399 -39.67 19.97 24.77
CA ASN A 399 -38.70 21.04 24.52
C ASN A 399 -37.31 20.44 24.30
N ARG A 400 -36.92 19.42 25.09
CA ARG A 400 -35.66 18.70 24.92
C ARG A 400 -35.63 17.91 23.61
N PHE A 401 -36.74 17.31 23.21
CA PHE A 401 -36.86 16.59 21.94
C PHE A 401 -36.71 17.55 20.76
N ASN A 402 -37.38 18.70 20.79
CA ASN A 402 -37.25 19.72 19.76
C ASN A 402 -35.82 20.28 19.71
N GLU A 403 -35.18 20.52 20.86
CA GLU A 403 -33.78 20.96 20.94
C GLU A 403 -32.81 19.98 20.25
N THR A 404 -32.99 18.66 20.42
CA THR A 404 -32.15 17.67 19.72
C THR A 404 -32.46 17.63 18.22
N THR A 405 -33.74 17.56 17.86
CA THR A 405 -34.17 17.49 16.46
C THR A 405 -33.74 18.72 15.67
N GLU A 406 -33.85 19.93 16.23
CA GLU A 406 -33.41 21.16 15.59
C GLU A 406 -31.89 21.19 15.33
N LYS A 407 -31.08 20.62 16.23
CA LYS A 407 -29.63 20.52 16.03
C LYS A 407 -29.32 19.58 14.87
N SER A 408 -29.95 18.41 14.84
CA SER A 408 -29.77 17.44 13.74
C SER A 408 -30.25 18.02 12.41
N LEU A 409 -31.39 18.71 12.40
CA LEU A 409 -31.94 19.35 11.21
C LEU A 409 -31.00 20.43 10.65
N LYS A 410 -30.40 21.25 11.52
CA LYS A 410 -29.43 22.28 11.11
C LYS A 410 -28.17 21.68 10.46
N ILE A 411 -27.74 20.49 10.90
CA ILE A 411 -26.63 19.77 10.26
C ILE A 411 -27.02 19.38 8.84
N VAL A 412 -28.16 18.70 8.68
CA VAL A 412 -28.66 18.28 7.36
C VAL A 412 -28.87 19.47 6.42
N GLN A 413 -29.51 20.54 6.89
CA GLN A 413 -29.75 21.74 6.09
C GLN A 413 -28.44 22.36 5.59
N ARG A 414 -27.40 22.42 6.44
CA ARG A 414 -26.08 22.94 6.06
C ARG A 414 -25.42 22.06 4.99
N GLU A 415 -25.48 20.74 5.15
CA GLU A 415 -24.89 19.80 4.19
C GLU A 415 -25.63 19.83 2.84
N CYS A 416 -26.96 19.91 2.85
CA CYS A 416 -27.74 20.05 1.63
C CYS A 416 -27.52 21.42 0.98
N GLU A 417 -27.38 22.51 1.75
CA GLU A 417 -26.98 23.82 1.21
C GLU A 417 -25.58 23.76 0.56
N HIS A 418 -24.60 23.11 1.20
CA HIS A 418 -23.29 22.88 0.60
C HIS A 418 -23.38 22.06 -0.69
N PHE A 419 -24.22 21.03 -0.73
CA PHE A 419 -24.45 20.25 -1.94
C PHE A 419 -25.04 21.10 -3.08
N GLN A 420 -26.02 21.96 -2.80
CA GLN A 420 -26.62 22.85 -3.80
C GLN A 420 -25.61 23.90 -4.31
N ASN A 421 -24.71 24.38 -3.44
CA ASN A 421 -23.72 25.41 -3.78
C ASN A 421 -22.51 24.87 -4.55
N LEU A 422 -21.98 23.71 -4.15
CA LEU A 422 -20.74 23.14 -4.69
C LEU A 422 -21.00 22.16 -5.85
N GLY A 423 -22.15 21.49 -5.85
CA GLY A 423 -22.41 20.37 -6.76
C GLY A 423 -21.68 19.08 -6.33
N LYS A 424 -21.90 18.01 -7.10
CA LYS A 424 -21.53 16.63 -6.72
C LYS A 424 -20.03 16.41 -6.55
N ASP A 425 -19.22 16.83 -7.53
CA ASP A 425 -17.79 16.53 -7.53
C ASP A 425 -17.05 17.36 -6.48
N ASP A 426 -17.46 18.62 -6.31
CA ASP A 426 -16.79 19.46 -5.35
C ASP A 426 -17.11 19.08 -3.90
N LEU A 427 -18.37 18.71 -3.65
CA LEU A 427 -18.76 18.16 -2.35
C LEU A 427 -17.99 16.87 -2.02
N LYS A 428 -17.69 16.05 -3.02
CA LYS A 428 -16.89 14.84 -2.82
C LYS A 428 -15.49 15.18 -2.31
N TYR A 429 -14.80 16.14 -2.94
CA TYR A 429 -13.48 16.55 -2.48
C TYR A 429 -13.52 17.14 -1.08
N HIS A 430 -14.57 17.89 -0.72
CA HIS A 430 -14.80 18.36 0.64
C HIS A 430 -14.83 17.19 1.65
N TYR A 431 -15.63 16.16 1.40
CA TYR A 431 -15.68 14.98 2.27
C TYR A 431 -14.38 14.17 2.26
N LEU A 432 -13.69 14.05 1.12
CA LEU A 432 -12.39 13.38 1.06
C LEU A 432 -11.35 14.09 1.93
N ILE A 433 -11.31 15.42 1.92
CA ILE A 433 -10.42 16.21 2.78
C ILE A 433 -10.79 16.01 4.25
N ASN A 434 -12.06 16.19 4.61
CA ASN A 434 -12.51 16.09 6.00
C ASN A 434 -12.28 14.69 6.57
N LEU A 435 -12.76 13.63 5.88
CA LEU A 435 -12.57 12.26 6.34
C LEU A 435 -11.10 11.88 6.46
N THR A 436 -10.25 12.33 5.52
CA THR A 436 -8.81 12.06 5.60
C THR A 436 -8.15 12.77 6.77
N LYS A 437 -8.60 13.98 7.12
CA LYS A 437 -8.10 14.68 8.33
C LYS A 437 -8.56 14.01 9.62
N LEU A 438 -9.79 13.49 9.65
CA LEU A 438 -10.36 12.80 10.80
C LEU A 438 -9.73 11.42 11.04
N ALA A 439 -9.45 10.69 9.97
CA ALA A 439 -9.01 9.30 10.00
C ALA A 439 -7.89 9.00 8.97
N PRO A 440 -6.74 9.69 9.04
CA PRO A 440 -5.65 9.54 8.05
C PRO A 440 -5.01 8.14 8.06
N GLN A 441 -5.24 7.35 9.10
CA GLN A 441 -4.78 5.96 9.22
C GLN A 441 -5.51 4.98 8.29
N LEU A 442 -6.71 5.31 7.82
CA LEU A 442 -7.48 4.46 6.90
C LEU A 442 -6.79 4.36 5.53
N SER A 443 -7.07 3.29 4.77
CA SER A 443 -6.49 3.15 3.44
C SER A 443 -7.03 4.23 2.49
N THR A 444 -6.27 4.56 1.44
CA THR A 444 -6.70 5.57 0.46
C THR A 444 -7.95 5.13 -0.31
N GLU A 445 -8.10 3.83 -0.56
CA GLU A 445 -9.29 3.27 -1.21
C GLU A 445 -10.51 3.35 -0.30
N GLU A 446 -10.36 3.07 1.00
CA GLU A 446 -11.44 3.18 1.98
C GLU A 446 -11.92 4.64 2.12
N LEU A 447 -11.01 5.60 2.26
CA LEU A 447 -11.36 7.03 2.34
C LEU A 447 -12.07 7.51 1.06
N THR A 448 -11.60 7.03 -0.10
CA THR A 448 -12.23 7.32 -1.39
C THR A 448 -13.63 6.74 -1.49
N PHE A 449 -13.83 5.51 -1.01
CA PHE A 449 -15.14 4.87 -0.94
C PHE A 449 -16.09 5.63 -0.01
N LEU A 450 -15.69 5.91 1.23
CA LEU A 450 -16.50 6.61 2.21
C LEU A 450 -16.89 8.01 1.73
N GLY A 451 -15.96 8.76 1.15
CA GLY A 451 -16.25 10.09 0.58
C GLY A 451 -17.28 10.05 -0.55
N LYS A 452 -17.28 8.99 -1.38
CA LYS A 452 -18.29 8.81 -2.43
C LYS A 452 -19.66 8.47 -1.85
N GLU A 453 -19.73 7.60 -0.86
CA GLU A 453 -20.99 7.21 -0.23
C GLU A 453 -21.64 8.37 0.53
N MET A 454 -20.85 9.24 1.18
CA MET A 454 -21.34 10.50 1.79
C MET A 454 -22.04 11.39 0.75
N VAL A 455 -21.43 11.56 -0.43
CA VAL A 455 -22.02 12.36 -1.51
C VAL A 455 -23.26 11.69 -2.10
N ILE A 456 -23.25 10.36 -2.25
CA ILE A 456 -24.42 9.62 -2.73
C ILE A 456 -25.61 9.89 -1.81
N ALA A 457 -25.42 9.81 -0.48
CA ALA A 457 -26.46 10.11 0.49
C ALA A 457 -27.12 11.47 0.26
N LEU A 458 -26.32 12.53 0.07
CA LEU A 458 -26.83 13.88 -0.16
C LEU A 458 -27.48 14.03 -1.54
N THR A 459 -26.88 13.48 -2.59
CA THR A 459 -27.46 13.53 -3.95
C THR A 459 -28.80 12.81 -4.04
N THR A 460 -28.99 11.73 -3.28
CA THR A 460 -30.24 10.97 -3.24
C THR A 460 -31.32 11.67 -2.44
N CYS A 461 -30.95 12.41 -1.39
CA CYS A 461 -31.90 12.88 -0.38
C CYS A 461 -32.22 14.38 -0.40
N CYS A 462 -31.28 15.26 -0.76
CA CYS A 462 -31.42 16.73 -0.63
C CYS A 462 -32.44 17.39 -1.58
N THR A 463 -33.20 16.60 -2.34
CA THR A 463 -34.29 17.06 -3.21
C THR A 463 -35.64 16.45 -2.82
N LEU A 464 -35.67 15.60 -1.80
CA LEU A 464 -36.86 14.90 -1.34
C LEU A 464 -37.59 15.71 -0.27
N SER A 465 -38.91 15.51 -0.15
CA SER A 465 -39.70 16.10 0.95
C SER A 465 -39.32 15.55 2.33
N GLU A 466 -38.79 14.32 2.38
CA GLU A 466 -38.28 13.67 3.59
C GLU A 466 -36.74 13.81 3.71
N GLU A 467 -36.18 14.96 3.29
CA GLU A 467 -34.74 15.23 3.28
C GLU A 467 -34.05 14.83 4.59
N PHE A 468 -34.56 15.31 5.73
CA PHE A 468 -33.97 15.07 7.05
C PHE A 468 -33.78 13.57 7.36
N ALA A 469 -34.88 12.79 7.28
CA ALA A 469 -34.83 11.36 7.57
C ALA A 469 -33.93 10.62 6.58
N CYS A 470 -34.01 10.98 5.29
CA CYS A 470 -33.22 10.33 4.25
C CYS A 470 -31.72 10.56 4.46
N VAL A 471 -31.27 11.80 4.62
CA VAL A 471 -29.86 12.14 4.82
C VAL A 471 -29.33 11.50 6.09
N ASP A 472 -30.00 11.67 7.24
CA ASP A 472 -29.48 11.18 8.52
C ASP A 472 -29.41 9.65 8.58
N ASN A 473 -30.37 8.93 7.97
CA ASN A 473 -30.30 7.48 7.85
C ASN A 473 -29.12 7.04 6.97
N LEU A 474 -28.94 7.63 5.78
CA LEU A 474 -27.88 7.21 4.86
C LEU A 474 -26.48 7.57 5.38
N MET A 475 -26.31 8.77 5.98
CA MET A 475 -25.04 9.16 6.59
C MET A 475 -24.66 8.22 7.75
N ASP A 476 -25.62 7.78 8.55
CA ASP A 476 -25.37 6.81 9.62
C ASP A 476 -24.87 5.46 9.07
N LEU A 477 -25.33 5.02 7.90
CA LEU A 477 -24.81 3.82 7.24
C LEU A 477 -23.33 3.96 6.88
N VAL A 478 -22.93 5.11 6.31
CA VAL A 478 -21.54 5.36 5.91
C VAL A 478 -20.62 5.36 7.14
N LEU A 479 -21.04 5.99 8.24
CA LEU A 479 -20.29 5.96 9.50
C LEU A 479 -20.27 4.56 10.13
N GLY A 480 -21.32 3.77 9.95
CA GLY A 480 -21.34 2.36 10.30
C GLY A 480 -20.28 1.55 9.58
N GLU A 481 -20.13 1.78 8.27
CA GLU A 481 -19.10 1.14 7.45
C GLU A 481 -17.68 1.51 7.91
N LEU A 482 -17.45 2.80 8.20
CA LEU A 482 -16.19 3.29 8.77
C LEU A 482 -15.82 2.56 10.07
N CYS A 483 -16.79 2.40 10.98
CA CYS A 483 -16.59 1.77 12.28
C CYS A 483 -16.40 0.24 12.24
N GLY A 484 -16.52 -0.43 11.09
CA GLY A 484 -16.36 -1.88 10.94
C GLY A 484 -17.48 -2.74 11.54
N ILE A 485 -17.41 -4.06 11.37
CA ILE A 485 -18.49 -5.00 11.78
C ILE A 485 -17.99 -6.06 12.75
N ASN A 486 -17.09 -6.94 12.28
CA ASN A 486 -16.59 -8.10 13.01
C ASN A 486 -15.30 -7.82 13.79
N GLU A 487 -14.74 -6.63 13.67
CA GLU A 487 -13.57 -6.18 14.41
C GLU A 487 -13.84 -4.84 15.07
N ASN A 488 -13.38 -4.69 16.31
CA ASN A 488 -13.21 -3.38 16.91
C ASN A 488 -11.98 -2.74 16.28
N ARG A 489 -12.19 -2.02 15.17
CA ARG A 489 -11.13 -1.24 14.53
C ARG A 489 -10.49 -0.31 15.56
N ASN A 490 -9.17 -0.15 15.43
CA ASN A 490 -8.39 0.81 16.19
C ASN A 490 -7.78 1.80 15.19
N ILE A 491 -8.54 2.82 14.82
CA ILE A 491 -8.15 3.81 13.80
C ILE A 491 -7.34 4.90 14.47
N ASN A 492 -7.97 5.62 15.40
CA ASN A 492 -7.37 6.56 16.32
C ASN A 492 -8.30 6.75 17.53
N PRO A 493 -7.81 7.28 18.67
CA PRO A 493 -8.60 7.33 19.90
C PRO A 493 -9.94 8.09 19.78
N ALA A 494 -9.99 9.14 18.96
CA ALA A 494 -11.17 9.98 18.80
C ALA A 494 -12.26 9.30 17.94
N VAL A 495 -11.87 8.74 16.80
CA VAL A 495 -12.76 7.94 15.94
C VAL A 495 -13.24 6.69 16.68
N ASP A 496 -12.34 6.00 17.37
CA ASP A 496 -12.69 4.81 18.15
C ASP A 496 -13.71 5.12 19.25
N HIS A 497 -13.57 6.29 19.90
CA HIS A 497 -14.55 6.77 20.87
C HIS A 497 -15.92 6.97 20.23
N CYS A 498 -16.02 7.65 19.08
CA CYS A 498 -17.31 7.84 18.40
C CYS A 498 -17.93 6.52 17.93
N CYS A 499 -17.11 5.56 17.50
CA CYS A 499 -17.58 4.24 17.05
C CYS A 499 -18.08 3.33 18.18
N LYS A 500 -17.63 3.53 19.43
CA LYS A 500 -17.87 2.62 20.56
C LYS A 500 -18.80 3.19 21.64
N THR A 501 -18.95 4.52 21.73
CA THR A 501 -19.65 5.15 22.86
C THR A 501 -21.17 5.04 22.78
N ASN A 502 -21.78 5.42 21.66
CA ASN A 502 -23.24 5.39 21.52
C ASN A 502 -23.67 5.37 20.05
N PHE A 503 -24.47 4.36 19.67
CA PHE A 503 -24.97 4.22 18.30
C PHE A 503 -25.78 5.44 17.82
N ALA A 504 -26.73 5.92 18.63
CA ALA A 504 -27.63 7.00 18.23
C ALA A 504 -26.92 8.35 18.07
N PHE A 505 -25.89 8.60 18.88
CA PHE A 505 -25.11 9.85 18.85
C PHE A 505 -23.84 9.76 18.01
N ARG A 506 -23.62 8.64 17.29
CA ARG A 506 -22.41 8.42 16.49
C ARG A 506 -22.19 9.57 15.51
N ARG A 507 -23.18 9.92 14.70
CA ARG A 507 -23.08 11.04 13.75
C ARG A 507 -22.72 12.35 14.44
N SER A 508 -23.45 12.73 15.48
CA SER A 508 -23.16 13.96 16.24
C SER A 508 -21.76 13.97 16.86
N CYS A 509 -21.23 12.80 17.24
CA CYS A 509 -19.86 12.65 17.70
C CYS A 509 -18.86 12.93 16.57
N PHE A 510 -19.04 12.32 15.40
CA PHE A 510 -18.19 12.56 14.22
C PHE A 510 -18.18 14.03 13.78
N GLU A 511 -19.34 14.71 13.80
CA GLU A 511 -19.44 16.14 13.48
C GLU A 511 -18.65 17.04 14.43
N SER A 512 -18.35 16.57 15.65
CA SER A 512 -17.57 17.30 16.65
C SER A 512 -16.07 17.02 16.61
N LEU A 513 -15.63 16.08 15.76
CA LEU A 513 -14.22 15.70 15.69
C LEU A 513 -13.39 16.77 14.94
N GLU A 514 -12.17 16.97 15.43
CA GLU A 514 -11.14 17.73 14.74
C GLU A 514 -10.16 16.81 14.00
N ALA A 515 -9.27 17.40 13.19
CA ALA A 515 -8.19 16.66 12.55
C ALA A 515 -7.29 15.94 13.58
N ASP A 516 -6.82 14.74 13.22
CA ASP A 516 -5.95 13.95 14.10
C ASP A 516 -4.53 14.53 14.16
N LYS A 517 -4.26 15.26 15.24
CA LYS A 517 -2.96 15.90 15.53
C LYS A 517 -1.85 14.90 15.89
N THR A 518 -2.18 13.64 16.12
CA THR A 518 -1.20 12.59 16.47
C THR A 518 -0.66 11.84 15.26
N TYR A 519 -1.29 12.02 14.10
CA TYR A 519 -0.90 11.35 12.87
C TYR A 519 0.43 11.89 12.34
N VAL A 520 1.35 10.97 12.00
CA VAL A 520 2.65 11.28 11.42
C VAL A 520 2.63 10.89 9.94
N PRO A 521 2.76 11.84 9.01
CA PRO A 521 2.79 11.55 7.58
C PRO A 521 3.93 10.58 7.21
N PRO A 522 3.71 9.63 6.28
CA PRO A 522 4.78 8.78 5.76
C PRO A 522 5.85 9.62 5.04
N SER A 523 7.11 9.21 5.13
CA SER A 523 8.21 9.84 4.37
C SER A 523 7.91 9.79 2.88
N THR A 524 8.02 10.94 2.20
CA THR A 524 7.55 11.19 0.83
C THR A 524 7.91 10.05 -0.14
N SER A 525 6.93 9.23 -0.53
CA SER A 525 7.11 8.28 -1.63
C SER A 525 7.10 9.07 -2.95
N GLN A 526 8.19 9.04 -3.71
CA GLN A 526 8.34 9.74 -5.01
C GLN A 526 7.21 9.45 -6.01
N GLY A 527 6.50 8.32 -5.87
CA GLY A 527 5.39 7.94 -6.75
C GLY A 527 4.11 8.79 -6.61
N LEU A 528 3.96 9.59 -5.56
CA LEU A 528 2.71 10.34 -5.30
C LEU A 528 2.51 11.54 -6.23
N PHE A 529 3.60 12.04 -6.81
CA PHE A 529 3.63 13.19 -7.72
C PHE A 529 4.24 12.82 -9.08
N THR A 530 4.26 11.54 -9.45
CA THR A 530 4.73 11.13 -10.78
C THR A 530 3.51 10.98 -11.69
N PHE A 531 3.39 11.87 -12.67
CA PHE A 531 2.31 11.87 -13.65
C PHE A 531 2.81 11.28 -14.97
N HIS A 532 2.08 10.31 -15.51
CA HIS A 532 2.42 9.59 -16.75
C HIS A 532 1.31 9.76 -17.80
N ALA A 533 1.61 9.46 -19.06
CA ALA A 533 0.66 9.52 -20.16
C ALA A 533 -0.52 8.52 -20.02
N ASP A 534 -0.45 7.54 -19.11
CA ASP A 534 -1.56 6.65 -18.78
C ASP A 534 -2.75 7.42 -18.14
N LEU A 535 -2.50 8.60 -17.55
CA LEU A 535 -3.54 9.53 -17.10
C LEU A 535 -4.39 10.05 -18.26
N CYS A 536 -3.85 10.07 -19.48
CA CYS A 536 -4.55 10.50 -20.68
C CYS A 536 -5.38 9.40 -21.35
N GLN A 537 -5.09 8.14 -21.02
CA GLN A 537 -5.81 6.98 -21.52
C GLN A 537 -6.97 6.57 -20.60
N ALA A 538 -6.96 7.04 -19.35
CA ALA A 538 -8.01 6.80 -18.38
C ALA A 538 -9.33 7.45 -18.81
N HIS A 539 -10.38 6.64 -18.98
CA HIS A 539 -11.74 7.15 -19.23
C HIS A 539 -12.28 7.88 -17.99
N ASN A 540 -13.27 8.77 -18.17
CA ASN A 540 -13.76 9.72 -17.16
C ASN A 540 -13.81 9.20 -15.71
N GLU A 541 -14.36 8.00 -15.45
CA GLU A 541 -14.43 7.43 -14.10
C GLU A 541 -13.06 7.01 -13.51
N GLU A 542 -12.16 6.45 -14.33
CA GLU A 542 -10.83 6.04 -13.90
C GLU A 542 -9.96 7.27 -13.63
N LEU A 543 -10.03 8.28 -14.48
CA LEU A 543 -9.36 9.56 -14.26
C LEU A 543 -9.85 10.20 -12.95
N GLN A 544 -11.15 10.15 -12.71
CA GLN A 544 -11.73 10.65 -11.47
C GLN A 544 -11.24 9.87 -10.24
N ARG A 545 -11.11 8.53 -10.32
CA ARG A 545 -10.50 7.73 -9.24
C ARG A 545 -9.04 8.14 -8.98
N LYS A 546 -8.26 8.40 -10.04
CA LYS A 546 -6.86 8.85 -9.90
C LYS A 546 -6.79 10.24 -9.23
N LYS A 547 -7.71 11.16 -9.55
CA LYS A 547 -7.86 12.47 -8.85
C LYS A 547 -8.23 12.31 -7.38
N ASP A 548 -9.22 11.47 -7.08
CA ASP A 548 -9.67 11.22 -5.70
C ASP A 548 -8.51 10.65 -4.84
N ARG A 549 -7.77 9.67 -5.38
CA ARG A 549 -6.59 9.09 -4.74
C ARG A 549 -5.48 10.12 -4.52
N PHE A 550 -5.22 10.96 -5.52
CA PHE A 550 -4.23 12.04 -5.42
C PHE A 550 -4.56 12.98 -4.26
N LEU A 551 -5.82 13.45 -4.18
CA LEU A 551 -6.25 14.35 -3.11
C LEU A 551 -6.08 13.72 -1.73
N VAL A 552 -6.60 12.50 -1.52
CA VAL A 552 -6.48 11.81 -0.22
C VAL A 552 -5.02 11.65 0.19
N ASN A 553 -4.17 11.23 -0.75
CA ASN A 553 -2.75 11.07 -0.48
C ASN A 553 -2.04 12.41 -0.20
N LEU A 554 -2.44 13.50 -0.85
CA LEU A 554 -1.96 14.85 -0.58
C LEU A 554 -2.33 15.30 0.83
N VAL A 555 -3.58 15.08 1.26
CA VAL A 555 -4.02 15.39 2.64
C VAL A 555 -3.26 14.54 3.65
N LYS A 556 -3.03 13.25 3.39
CA LYS A 556 -2.19 12.39 4.26
C LYS A 556 -0.75 12.87 4.34
N LEU A 557 -0.20 13.45 3.28
CA LEU A 557 1.16 13.97 3.30
C LEU A 557 1.25 15.28 4.08
N LYS A 558 0.21 16.12 3.97
CA LYS A 558 0.16 17.48 4.54
C LYS A 558 -1.20 17.73 5.22
N PRO A 559 -1.47 17.08 6.36
CA PRO A 559 -2.76 17.21 7.05
C PRO A 559 -3.02 18.64 7.57
N GLU A 560 -1.96 19.43 7.75
CA GLU A 560 -2.00 20.81 8.25
C GLU A 560 -2.55 21.84 7.24
N LEU A 561 -2.57 21.53 5.93
CA LEU A 561 -3.01 22.49 4.91
C LEU A 561 -4.49 22.82 5.06
N ALA A 562 -4.84 24.07 4.82
CA ALA A 562 -6.23 24.50 4.77
C ALA A 562 -6.95 23.85 3.57
N GLY A 563 -8.27 23.71 3.66
CA GLY A 563 -9.07 23.14 2.59
C GLY A 563 -8.84 23.86 1.26
N GLU A 564 -8.91 25.19 1.26
CA GLU A 564 -8.72 26.04 0.07
C GLU A 564 -7.37 25.84 -0.63
N GLU A 565 -6.30 25.62 0.14
CA GLU A 565 -4.96 25.33 -0.41
C GLU A 565 -4.92 23.96 -1.10
N LEU A 566 -5.54 22.94 -0.49
CA LEU A 566 -5.66 21.60 -1.06
C LEU A 566 -6.49 21.61 -2.35
N TRP A 567 -7.54 22.44 -2.39
CA TRP A 567 -8.37 22.66 -3.57
C TRP A 567 -7.61 23.30 -4.72
N SER A 568 -6.82 24.35 -4.43
CA SER A 568 -5.95 24.97 -5.42
C SER A 568 -4.96 23.97 -6.02
N LEU A 569 -4.32 23.16 -5.18
CA LEU A 569 -3.36 22.13 -5.61
C LEU A 569 -4.02 21.04 -6.48
N LEU A 570 -5.26 20.66 -6.17
CA LEU A 570 -6.02 19.72 -6.98
C LEU A 570 -6.44 20.31 -8.35
N ALA A 571 -6.80 21.58 -8.37
CA ALA A 571 -7.10 22.31 -9.60
C ALA A 571 -5.86 22.42 -10.49
N ASP A 572 -4.70 22.76 -9.91
CA ASP A 572 -3.42 22.81 -10.61
C ASP A 572 -3.05 21.44 -11.18
N PHE A 573 -3.18 20.37 -10.39
CA PHE A 573 -2.99 19.00 -10.87
C PHE A 573 -3.91 18.69 -12.06
N THR A 574 -5.20 19.02 -11.95
CA THR A 574 -6.17 18.79 -13.02
C THR A 574 -5.81 19.56 -14.29
N ASN A 575 -5.40 20.83 -14.17
CA ASN A 575 -4.98 21.66 -15.28
C ASN A 575 -3.74 21.09 -15.99
N VAL A 576 -2.75 20.59 -15.22
CA VAL A 576 -1.57 19.93 -15.79
C VAL A 576 -1.96 18.68 -16.58
N VAL A 577 -2.85 17.84 -16.03
CA VAL A 577 -3.36 16.65 -16.73
C VAL A 577 -4.07 17.03 -18.03
N GLU A 578 -5.00 17.99 -18.00
CA GLU A 578 -5.72 18.41 -19.20
C GLU A 578 -4.80 19.00 -20.27
N LYS A 579 -3.83 19.83 -19.86
CA LYS A 579 -2.85 20.44 -20.75
C LYS A 579 -1.97 19.39 -21.40
N CYS A 580 -1.41 18.47 -20.62
CA CYS A 580 -0.48 17.48 -21.13
C CYS A 580 -1.14 16.36 -21.93
N CYS A 581 -2.38 16.01 -21.62
CA CYS A 581 -3.12 15.05 -22.44
C CYS A 581 -3.55 15.59 -23.81
N LYS A 582 -3.55 16.91 -24.00
CA LYS A 582 -3.75 17.56 -25.30
C LYS A 582 -2.44 17.86 -26.04
N ALA A 583 -1.28 17.55 -25.44
CA ALA A 583 0.03 17.78 -26.04
C ALA A 583 0.38 16.71 -27.08
N GLN A 584 1.25 17.06 -28.02
CA GLN A 584 1.72 16.16 -29.08
C GLN A 584 2.60 15.02 -28.52
N GLU A 585 3.31 15.28 -27.41
CA GLU A 585 4.04 14.27 -26.62
C GLU A 585 3.66 14.40 -25.12
N PRO A 586 2.60 13.70 -24.67
CA PRO A 586 2.08 13.83 -23.30
C PRO A 586 3.10 13.54 -22.21
N GLU A 587 3.95 12.51 -22.39
CA GLU A 587 4.98 12.13 -21.40
C GLU A 587 6.05 13.23 -21.23
N ALA A 588 6.44 13.87 -22.34
CA ALA A 588 7.39 14.98 -22.31
C ALA A 588 6.76 16.22 -21.65
N CYS A 589 5.49 16.51 -21.95
CA CYS A 589 4.75 17.58 -21.28
C CYS A 589 4.62 17.35 -19.78
N PHE A 590 4.25 16.15 -19.32
CA PHE A 590 4.16 15.86 -17.89
C PHE A 590 5.50 16.03 -17.19
N LYS A 591 6.60 15.64 -17.83
CA LYS A 591 7.96 15.86 -17.31
C LYS A 591 8.30 17.35 -17.17
N GLU A 592 7.88 18.18 -18.13
CA GLU A 592 8.09 19.63 -18.11
C GLU A 592 7.18 20.33 -17.09
N GLU A 593 5.88 20.05 -17.10
CA GLU A 593 4.89 20.65 -16.21
C GLU A 593 5.06 20.19 -14.76
N MET A 594 5.57 18.99 -14.51
CA MET A 594 5.95 18.56 -13.17
C MET A 594 7.03 19.48 -12.55
N THR A 595 7.91 20.05 -13.37
CA THR A 595 8.89 21.05 -12.94
C THR A 595 8.21 22.37 -12.52
N THR A 596 7.09 22.71 -13.15
CA THR A 596 6.24 23.89 -12.84
C THR A 596 5.29 23.62 -11.66
N PHE A 597 4.80 22.39 -11.48
CA PHE A 597 4.02 22.00 -10.29
C PHE A 597 4.90 22.01 -9.03
N LEU A 598 6.14 21.55 -9.15
CA LEU A 598 7.16 21.68 -8.09
C LEU A 598 7.54 23.14 -7.79
N GLU A 599 7.34 24.09 -8.72
CA GLU A 599 7.43 25.52 -8.40
C GLU A 599 6.29 26.00 -7.54
N HIS A 600 5.06 25.58 -7.84
CA HIS A 600 3.88 25.98 -7.08
C HIS A 600 3.96 25.48 -5.62
N ILE A 601 4.48 24.27 -5.41
CA ILE A 601 4.82 23.70 -4.09
C ILE A 601 5.82 24.57 -3.32
N CYS A 602 6.80 25.15 -4.02
CA CYS A 602 7.84 25.99 -3.42
C CYS A 602 7.44 27.44 -3.18
N ASN A 603 6.37 27.92 -3.81
CA ASN A 603 5.85 29.28 -3.67
C ASN A 603 4.77 29.40 -2.57
N ASN A 604 4.42 28.31 -1.90
CA ASN A 604 3.39 28.27 -0.85
C ASN A 604 4.05 28.32 0.54
N GLU A 605 3.94 29.46 1.25
CA GLU A 605 4.73 29.79 2.45
C GLU A 605 4.58 28.75 3.59
N GLY A 606 3.45 28.06 3.70
CA GLY A 606 3.23 27.00 4.69
C GLY A 606 4.00 25.68 4.44
N MET A 607 4.48 25.43 3.21
CA MET A 607 5.27 24.24 2.88
C MET A 607 6.77 24.43 3.08
N ALA A 608 7.27 25.66 3.08
CA ALA A 608 8.70 25.98 3.18
C ALA A 608 9.23 25.97 4.63
N ASP A 609 8.38 26.24 5.62
CA ASP A 609 8.82 26.61 6.98
C ASP A 609 9.16 25.45 7.95
N LYS A 610 9.03 24.19 7.53
CA LYS A 610 9.48 23.04 8.35
C LYS A 610 10.56 22.21 7.65
N ARG A 611 11.73 22.83 7.49
CA ARG A 611 13.12 22.28 7.57
C ARG A 611 13.54 21.04 6.77
N VAL A 612 12.85 20.60 5.71
CA VAL A 612 13.40 19.52 4.85
C VAL A 612 13.74 20.00 3.44
N PHE A 613 13.02 20.97 2.86
CA PHE A 613 13.21 21.38 1.46
C PHE A 613 13.31 22.90 1.22
N SER A 614 13.40 23.73 2.27
CA SER A 614 13.54 25.19 2.16
C SER A 614 14.68 25.59 1.21
N ASP A 615 15.80 24.87 1.31
CA ASP A 615 17.02 25.18 0.58
C ASP A 615 16.90 24.82 -0.90
N CYS A 616 16.13 23.77 -1.22
CA CYS A 616 15.83 23.37 -2.60
C CYS A 616 14.79 24.27 -3.27
N CYS A 617 13.82 24.76 -2.51
CA CYS A 617 12.76 25.61 -3.04
C CYS A 617 13.26 26.99 -3.48
N ASN A 618 14.37 27.46 -2.90
CA ASN A 618 15.05 28.72 -3.24
C ASN A 618 15.90 28.63 -4.53
N ILE A 619 15.96 27.48 -5.21
CA ILE A 619 16.81 27.24 -6.39
C ILE A 619 15.96 27.27 -7.68
N ASN A 620 16.54 27.72 -8.81
CA ASN A 620 15.83 27.85 -10.11
C ASN A 620 15.27 26.51 -10.67
N LYS A 621 14.32 26.57 -11.62
CA LYS A 621 13.59 25.42 -12.23
C LYS A 621 14.43 24.15 -12.42
N THR A 622 15.54 24.26 -13.14
CA THR A 622 16.33 23.11 -13.59
C THR A 622 17.20 22.55 -12.47
N ALA A 623 17.60 23.39 -11.51
CA ALA A 623 18.45 23.00 -10.38
C ALA A 623 17.64 22.57 -9.14
N ARG A 624 16.36 22.92 -9.05
CA ARG A 624 15.45 22.46 -7.99
C ARG A 624 15.27 20.94 -7.96
N HIS A 625 15.01 20.33 -9.12
CA HIS A 625 14.92 18.86 -9.24
C HIS A 625 16.25 18.20 -8.82
N LYS A 626 17.40 18.75 -9.23
CA LYS A 626 18.72 18.28 -8.76
C LYS A 626 18.88 18.39 -7.25
N CYS A 627 18.39 19.46 -6.63
CA CYS A 627 18.42 19.59 -5.17
C CYS A 627 17.54 18.54 -4.46
N PHE A 628 16.33 18.27 -4.97
CA PHE A 628 15.50 17.19 -4.43
C PHE A 628 16.17 15.80 -4.58
N LEU A 629 16.91 15.57 -5.67
CA LEU A 629 17.68 14.35 -5.88
C LEU A 629 18.90 14.24 -4.94
N LEU A 630 19.50 15.36 -4.56
CA LEU A 630 20.62 15.41 -3.59
C LEU A 630 20.18 15.03 -2.16
N HIS A 631 18.88 15.06 -1.86
CA HIS A 631 18.32 14.55 -0.60
C HIS A 631 18.16 13.04 -0.55
N LYS A 632 18.55 12.29 -1.60
CA LYS A 632 18.78 10.84 -1.49
C LYS A 632 19.97 10.59 -0.55
N LYS A 633 19.70 10.52 0.75
CA LYS A 633 20.71 10.17 1.76
C LYS A 633 20.93 8.66 1.74
N ASP A 634 22.18 8.24 1.52
CA ASP A 634 22.64 6.94 2.00
C ASP A 634 22.60 7.02 3.54
N ASP A 635 21.87 6.13 4.21
CA ASP A 635 21.98 6.02 5.65
C ASP A 635 23.42 5.64 5.98
N ALA A 636 24.19 6.59 6.50
CA ALA A 636 25.60 6.42 6.87
C ALA A 636 25.82 5.51 8.09
N GLY A 637 24.79 4.79 8.53
CA GLY A 637 24.91 3.67 9.46
C GLY A 637 24.73 2.37 8.69
N TYR A 638 25.80 1.59 8.53
CA TYR A 638 25.74 0.20 8.06
C TYR A 638 24.83 -0.62 8.99
N SER A 639 23.52 -0.58 8.74
CA SER A 639 22.56 -1.56 9.22
C SER A 639 22.53 -2.66 8.17
N GLU A 640 22.85 -3.89 8.58
CA GLU A 640 22.78 -5.04 7.69
C GLU A 640 21.43 -5.08 6.98
N ILE A 641 21.46 -5.38 5.67
CA ILE A 641 20.27 -5.46 4.80
C ILE A 641 19.20 -6.34 5.46
N PHE A 642 19.64 -7.33 6.25
CA PHE A 642 18.86 -8.06 7.24
C PHE A 642 19.76 -8.42 8.42
N GLN A 643 19.52 -7.90 9.63
CA GLN A 643 19.77 -8.76 10.79
C GLN A 643 18.68 -9.83 10.70
N ILE A 644 19.05 -11.04 10.26
CA ILE A 644 18.14 -12.19 10.24
C ILE A 644 17.73 -12.42 11.68
N SER A 645 16.58 -11.88 12.07
CA SER A 645 16.09 -12.03 13.43
C SER A 645 15.49 -13.42 13.62
N ASN A 646 15.09 -14.11 12.54
CA ASN A 646 14.64 -15.51 12.57
C ASN A 646 14.51 -16.12 11.14
N PRO A 647 15.36 -17.08 10.71
CA PRO A 647 15.18 -17.84 9.45
C PRO A 647 13.79 -18.48 9.31
N GLU A 648 13.22 -18.91 10.44
CA GLU A 648 11.90 -19.53 10.51
C GLU A 648 10.81 -18.53 10.12
N GLN A 649 10.89 -17.27 10.53
CA GLN A 649 9.93 -16.23 10.15
C GLN A 649 9.98 -15.93 8.66
N ILE A 650 11.17 -15.94 8.04
CA ILE A 650 11.30 -15.74 6.59
C ILE A 650 10.61 -16.89 5.83
N CYS A 651 10.78 -18.11 6.32
CA CYS A 651 10.10 -19.28 5.75
C CYS A 651 8.60 -19.35 6.03
N GLU A 652 8.14 -18.79 7.16
CA GLU A 652 6.72 -18.62 7.45
C GLU A 652 6.10 -17.57 6.52
N MET A 653 6.76 -16.42 6.32
CA MET A 653 6.34 -15.39 5.37
C MET A 653 6.28 -15.89 3.93
N ASP A 654 7.27 -16.69 3.49
CA ASP A 654 7.28 -17.34 2.17
C ASP A 654 6.11 -18.33 1.99
N LYS A 655 5.71 -19.02 3.08
CA LYS A 655 4.58 -19.96 3.07
C LYS A 655 3.21 -19.29 3.12
N GLU A 656 3.09 -18.15 3.80
CA GLU A 656 1.81 -17.49 4.07
C GLU A 656 1.34 -16.53 2.96
N ASN A 657 2.17 -16.18 1.98
CA ASN A 657 1.83 -15.38 0.79
C ASN A 657 1.12 -14.03 1.07
N GLN A 658 1.23 -13.47 2.27
CA GLN A 658 0.54 -12.21 2.65
C GLN A 658 1.20 -10.97 2.04
N VAL A 659 2.53 -11.00 1.85
CA VAL A 659 3.33 -10.06 1.04
C VAL A 659 4.40 -10.91 0.35
N PRO A 660 4.57 -10.87 -0.98
CA PRO A 660 5.64 -11.59 -1.64
C PRO A 660 6.98 -11.23 -0.98
N VAL A 661 7.74 -12.23 -0.53
CA VAL A 661 9.07 -12.03 0.09
C VAL A 661 9.99 -11.18 -0.81
N LYS A 662 9.77 -11.31 -2.12
CA LYS A 662 10.32 -10.46 -3.17
C LYS A 662 10.00 -8.97 -3.01
N ASP A 663 8.75 -8.61 -2.72
CA ASP A 663 8.30 -7.22 -2.56
C ASP A 663 8.87 -6.57 -1.30
N GLN A 664 8.93 -7.33 -0.20
CA GLN A 664 9.61 -6.88 1.02
C GLN A 664 11.11 -6.64 0.77
N TYR A 665 11.77 -7.54 0.04
CA TYR A 665 13.16 -7.36 -0.36
C TYR A 665 13.35 -6.11 -1.24
N ILE A 666 12.47 -5.89 -2.23
CA ILE A 666 12.49 -4.71 -3.08
C ILE A 666 12.34 -3.45 -2.23
N TYR A 667 11.39 -3.42 -1.29
CA TYR A 667 11.15 -2.30 -0.40
C TYR A 667 12.36 -1.98 0.49
N GLU A 668 12.86 -2.96 1.24
CA GLU A 668 13.98 -2.76 2.18
C GLU A 668 15.28 -2.39 1.44
N THR A 669 15.55 -3.02 0.30
CA THR A 669 16.73 -2.71 -0.52
C THR A 669 16.65 -1.30 -1.11
N SER A 670 15.48 -0.90 -1.62
CA SER A 670 15.27 0.45 -2.16
C SER A 670 15.42 1.52 -1.08
N ARG A 671 14.97 1.23 0.16
CA ARG A 671 15.10 2.14 1.30
C ARG A 671 16.54 2.28 1.78
N LYS A 672 17.25 1.16 1.97
CA LYS A 672 18.62 1.14 2.51
C LYS A 672 19.70 1.49 1.48
N HIS A 673 19.40 1.32 0.19
CA HIS A 673 20.34 1.55 -0.89
C HIS A 673 19.70 2.37 -2.02
N PRO A 674 19.44 3.67 -1.80
CA PRO A 674 18.66 4.53 -2.70
C PRO A 674 19.31 4.79 -4.07
N PHE A 675 20.57 4.39 -4.25
CA PHE A 675 21.31 4.51 -5.50
C PHE A 675 21.37 3.21 -6.31
N VAL A 676 20.84 2.09 -5.80
CA VAL A 676 20.76 0.86 -6.60
C VAL A 676 19.70 1.04 -7.67
N TYR A 677 20.06 0.80 -8.93
CA TYR A 677 19.12 0.92 -10.04
C TYR A 677 18.02 -0.14 -9.95
N GLY A 678 16.79 0.27 -10.29
CA GLY A 678 15.62 -0.61 -10.33
C GLY A 678 15.84 -1.98 -11.00
N PRO A 679 16.47 -2.06 -12.19
CA PRO A 679 16.78 -3.35 -12.82
C PRO A 679 17.58 -4.30 -11.91
N SER A 680 18.61 -3.80 -11.22
CA SER A 680 19.44 -4.62 -10.32
C SER A 680 18.68 -5.07 -9.09
N ILE A 681 17.79 -4.23 -8.57
CA ILE A 681 16.89 -4.60 -7.46
C ILE A 681 15.95 -5.73 -7.90
N LEU A 682 15.40 -5.66 -9.12
CA LEU A 682 14.54 -6.70 -9.68
C LEU A 682 15.30 -8.02 -9.89
N THR A 683 16.53 -7.99 -10.40
CA THR A 683 17.34 -9.21 -10.55
C THR A 683 17.65 -9.83 -9.19
N MET A 684 18.09 -9.02 -8.23
CA MET A 684 18.46 -9.52 -6.90
C MET A 684 17.25 -9.97 -6.08
N SER A 685 16.06 -9.41 -6.31
CA SER A 685 14.86 -9.87 -5.60
C SER A 685 14.45 -11.28 -6.01
N VAL A 686 14.62 -11.65 -7.28
CA VAL A 686 14.39 -13.03 -7.74
C VAL A 686 15.48 -13.98 -7.22
N CYS A 687 16.75 -13.55 -7.18
CA CYS A 687 17.81 -14.33 -6.54
C CYS A 687 17.54 -14.57 -5.05
N TYR A 688 17.05 -13.54 -4.34
CA TYR A 688 16.69 -13.60 -2.93
C TYR A 688 15.52 -14.57 -2.70
N GLU A 689 14.45 -14.44 -3.47
CA GLU A 689 13.31 -15.36 -3.44
C GLU A 689 13.73 -16.82 -3.69
N THR A 690 14.59 -17.07 -4.69
CA THR A 690 15.12 -18.42 -4.98
C THR A 690 15.96 -18.96 -3.82
N ALA A 691 16.78 -18.11 -3.19
CA ALA A 691 17.57 -18.48 -2.02
C ALA A 691 16.68 -18.81 -0.83
N VAL A 692 15.61 -18.04 -0.61
CA VAL A 692 14.61 -18.30 0.44
C VAL A 692 13.92 -19.63 0.19
N GLN A 693 13.36 -19.85 -0.99
CA GLN A 693 12.64 -21.08 -1.34
C GLN A 693 13.51 -22.33 -1.17
N SER A 694 14.77 -22.29 -1.59
CA SER A 694 15.70 -23.41 -1.42
C SER A 694 16.10 -23.62 0.05
N CYS A 695 16.42 -22.56 0.80
CA CYS A 695 16.83 -22.70 2.20
C CYS A 695 15.70 -23.09 3.14
N CYS A 696 14.45 -22.76 2.82
CA CYS A 696 13.30 -23.15 3.63
C CYS A 696 12.98 -24.65 3.59
N GLN A 697 13.60 -25.40 2.67
CA GLN A 697 13.49 -26.86 2.55
C GLN A 697 14.62 -27.61 3.26
N GLU A 698 15.67 -26.92 3.73
CA GLU A 698 16.83 -27.52 4.38
C GLU A 698 16.59 -27.74 5.89
N GLU A 699 17.24 -28.77 6.46
CA GLU A 699 17.18 -29.03 7.91
C GLU A 699 17.86 -27.93 8.72
N ASN A 700 19.01 -27.43 8.24
CA ASN A 700 19.73 -26.31 8.85
C ASN A 700 19.53 -25.01 8.06
N LYS A 701 18.34 -24.41 8.22
CA LYS A 701 17.96 -23.16 7.55
C LYS A 701 18.95 -22.03 7.80
N THR A 702 19.41 -21.87 9.05
CA THR A 702 20.34 -20.80 9.44
C THR A 702 21.63 -20.84 8.62
N GLU A 703 22.26 -22.01 8.53
CA GLU A 703 23.49 -22.20 7.77
C GLU A 703 23.25 -22.00 6.25
N CYS A 704 22.13 -22.49 5.73
CA CYS A 704 21.77 -22.28 4.34
C CYS A 704 21.60 -20.79 4.02
N PHE A 705 20.82 -20.06 4.83
CA PHE A 705 20.58 -18.62 4.62
C PHE A 705 21.87 -17.81 4.72
N GLN A 706 22.76 -18.10 5.67
CA GLN A 706 24.08 -17.47 5.74
C GLN A 706 24.87 -17.74 4.45
N THR A 707 24.88 -18.98 3.97
CA THR A 707 25.65 -19.34 2.77
C THR A 707 25.09 -18.71 1.49
N LYS A 708 23.76 -18.68 1.33
CA LYS A 708 23.08 -18.26 0.09
C LYS A 708 22.84 -16.75 0.00
N LEU A 709 22.63 -16.06 1.14
CA LEU A 709 22.34 -14.62 1.14
C LEU A 709 23.59 -13.74 1.18
N GLU A 710 24.72 -14.22 1.73
CA GLU A 710 25.95 -13.44 1.76
C GLU A 710 26.43 -12.98 0.38
N PRO A 711 26.41 -13.81 -0.69
CA PRO A 711 26.72 -13.36 -2.03
C PRO A 711 25.80 -12.24 -2.52
N ILE A 712 24.49 -12.30 -2.22
CA ILE A 712 23.50 -11.29 -2.63
C ILE A 712 23.77 -9.98 -1.89
N ARG A 713 23.96 -10.03 -0.57
CA ARG A 713 24.28 -8.84 0.25
C ARG A 713 25.56 -8.18 -0.22
N LYS A 714 26.59 -8.98 -0.47
CA LYS A 714 27.86 -8.49 -1.01
C LYS A 714 27.67 -7.82 -2.36
N TYR A 715 26.91 -8.46 -3.26
CA TYR A 715 26.61 -7.89 -4.57
C TYR A 715 25.88 -6.54 -4.47
N VAL A 716 24.82 -6.47 -3.68
CA VAL A 716 24.04 -5.23 -3.47
C VAL A 716 24.92 -4.11 -2.91
N ARG A 717 25.77 -4.40 -1.93
CA ARG A 717 26.72 -3.43 -1.37
C ARG A 717 27.68 -2.91 -2.44
N GLU A 718 28.31 -3.81 -3.20
CA GLU A 718 29.27 -3.45 -4.23
C GLU A 718 28.63 -2.68 -5.40
N ILE A 719 27.45 -3.13 -5.87
CA ILE A 719 26.74 -2.49 -6.99
C ILE A 719 26.13 -1.14 -6.58
N SER A 720 25.65 -1.00 -5.35
CA SER A 720 25.17 0.27 -4.80
C SER A 720 26.26 1.33 -4.86
N LEU A 721 27.46 1.00 -4.36
CA LEU A 721 28.62 1.89 -4.40
C LEU A 721 29.00 2.25 -5.83
N ARG A 722 28.93 1.28 -6.76
CA ARG A 722 29.24 1.51 -8.17
C ARG A 722 28.22 2.42 -8.85
N HIS A 723 26.92 2.19 -8.64
CA HIS A 723 25.86 3.04 -9.20
C HIS A 723 25.92 4.46 -8.65
N HIS A 724 26.11 4.60 -7.33
CA HIS A 724 26.30 5.89 -6.68
C HIS A 724 27.50 6.62 -7.29
N HIS A 725 28.63 5.93 -7.47
CA HIS A 725 29.83 6.49 -8.10
C HIS A 725 29.60 6.94 -9.55
N LEU A 726 28.88 6.16 -10.36
CA LEU A 726 28.55 6.54 -11.74
C LEU A 726 27.61 7.75 -11.80
N CYS A 727 26.65 7.84 -10.88
CA CYS A 727 25.80 9.02 -10.73
C CYS A 727 26.62 10.25 -10.35
N GLU A 728 27.54 10.13 -9.39
CA GLU A 728 28.43 11.22 -8.97
C GLU A 728 29.25 11.74 -10.16
N ILE A 729 29.83 10.85 -10.97
CA ILE A 729 30.59 11.26 -12.15
C ILE A 729 29.71 12.11 -13.07
N GLY A 730 28.53 11.63 -13.44
CA GLY A 730 27.64 12.36 -14.35
C GLY A 730 27.13 13.69 -13.80
N ILE A 731 27.00 13.81 -12.47
CA ILE A 731 26.54 15.03 -11.79
C ILE A 731 27.67 16.06 -11.68
N LYS A 732 28.87 15.63 -11.24
CA LYS A 732 29.99 16.53 -10.93
C LYS A 732 30.90 16.82 -12.12
N PHE A 733 31.30 15.78 -12.83
CA PHE A 733 32.30 15.86 -13.90
C PHE A 733 31.57 15.72 -15.22
N ASN A 734 31.37 16.85 -15.89
CA ASN A 734 30.68 17.05 -17.18
C ASN A 734 30.43 15.80 -18.05
N HIS A 735 29.42 15.90 -18.92
CA HIS A 735 29.00 14.79 -19.79
C HIS A 735 30.14 14.08 -20.55
N ARG A 736 31.23 14.78 -20.86
CA ARG A 736 32.41 14.23 -21.53
C ARG A 736 33.15 13.20 -20.68
N VAL A 737 33.35 13.44 -19.38
CA VAL A 737 34.03 12.49 -18.49
C VAL A 737 33.19 11.23 -18.30
N ALA A 738 31.88 11.37 -18.10
CA ALA A 738 30.98 10.23 -18.00
C ALA A 738 31.01 9.36 -19.28
N THR A 739 30.95 9.98 -20.46
CA THR A 739 31.08 9.26 -21.74
C THR A 739 32.45 8.59 -21.89
N ALA A 740 33.54 9.25 -21.47
CA ALA A 740 34.88 8.68 -21.53
C ALA A 740 35.03 7.45 -20.61
N VAL A 741 34.46 7.49 -19.39
CA VAL A 741 34.44 6.35 -18.46
C VAL A 741 33.73 5.15 -19.10
N GLU A 742 32.54 5.35 -19.66
CA GLU A 742 31.78 4.28 -20.31
C GLU A 742 32.49 3.74 -21.55
N LEU A 743 33.10 4.62 -22.35
CA LEU A 743 33.90 4.24 -23.52
C LEU A 743 35.06 3.33 -23.13
N VAL A 744 35.82 3.67 -22.09
CA VAL A 744 36.92 2.85 -21.60
C VAL A 744 36.41 1.50 -21.08
N LEU A 745 35.35 1.50 -20.26
CA LEU A 745 34.76 0.28 -19.70
C LEU A 745 34.29 -0.69 -20.79
N LEU A 746 33.53 -0.20 -21.77
CA LEU A 746 33.05 -0.99 -22.91
C LEU A 746 34.19 -1.49 -23.78
N THR A 747 35.13 -0.62 -24.12
CA THR A 747 36.29 -0.99 -24.95
C THR A 747 37.11 -2.11 -24.29
N LYS A 748 37.28 -2.06 -22.97
CA LYS A 748 38.00 -3.11 -22.22
C LYS A 748 37.20 -4.42 -22.13
N LYS A 749 35.88 -4.34 -22.04
CA LYS A 749 34.99 -5.50 -22.04
C LYS A 749 34.95 -6.19 -23.40
N GLN A 750 34.98 -5.39 -24.47
CA GLN A 750 34.78 -5.82 -25.86
C GLN A 750 35.89 -5.27 -26.80
N PRO A 751 37.18 -5.57 -26.58
CA PRO A 751 38.28 -4.92 -27.30
C PRO A 751 38.37 -5.27 -28.79
N LYS A 752 37.66 -6.31 -29.26
CA LYS A 752 37.54 -6.68 -30.68
C LYS A 752 36.44 -5.89 -31.43
N ALA A 753 35.47 -5.32 -30.72
CA ALA A 753 34.37 -4.56 -31.30
C ALA A 753 34.87 -3.27 -31.98
N ASN A 754 34.17 -2.81 -33.02
CA ASN A 754 34.55 -1.60 -33.74
C ASN A 754 34.17 -0.33 -32.96
N PHE A 755 34.86 0.78 -33.25
CA PHE A 755 34.64 2.05 -32.56
C PHE A 755 33.25 2.64 -32.73
N SER A 756 32.61 2.46 -33.90
CA SER A 756 31.27 3.02 -34.13
C SER A 756 30.26 2.41 -33.18
N GLU A 757 30.32 1.08 -33.00
CA GLU A 757 29.45 0.37 -32.06
C GLU A 757 29.78 0.72 -30.60
N ILE A 758 31.06 0.76 -30.24
CA ILE A 758 31.48 1.10 -28.88
C ILE A 758 31.10 2.54 -28.51
N ALA A 759 31.30 3.51 -29.41
CA ALA A 759 30.94 4.91 -29.19
C ALA A 759 29.42 5.08 -29.03
N LYS A 760 28.63 4.38 -29.85
CA LYS A 760 27.16 4.38 -29.73
C LYS A 760 26.71 3.81 -28.39
N LEU A 761 27.18 2.61 -28.03
CA LEU A 761 26.85 1.98 -26.75
C LEU A 761 27.27 2.83 -25.55
N SER A 762 28.40 3.52 -25.64
CA SER A 762 28.87 4.43 -24.57
C SER A 762 27.89 5.57 -24.35
N MET A 763 27.32 6.12 -25.41
CA MET A 763 26.31 7.17 -25.34
C MET A 763 24.99 6.63 -24.77
N ASP A 764 24.53 5.48 -25.27
CA ASP A 764 23.29 4.83 -24.84
C ASP A 764 23.35 4.45 -23.35
N ILE A 765 24.46 3.86 -22.90
CA ILE A 765 24.70 3.49 -21.49
C ILE A 765 24.78 4.72 -20.60
N LYS A 766 25.51 5.76 -21.01
CA LYS A 766 25.58 7.01 -20.25
C LYS A 766 24.19 7.66 -20.11
N ASN A 767 23.36 7.61 -21.14
CA ASN A 767 22.00 8.13 -21.08
C ASN A 767 21.12 7.28 -20.15
N LEU A 768 21.26 5.96 -20.20
CA LEU A 768 20.60 5.07 -19.26
C LEU A 768 21.01 5.35 -17.81
N HIS A 769 22.31 5.52 -17.53
CA HIS A 769 22.80 5.91 -16.21
C HIS A 769 22.15 7.21 -15.74
N GLN A 770 22.09 8.22 -16.60
CA GLN A 770 21.42 9.48 -16.27
C GLN A 770 19.96 9.27 -15.87
N ILE A 771 19.18 8.50 -16.65
CA ILE A 771 17.77 8.18 -16.35
C ILE A 771 17.65 7.47 -14.99
N CYS A 772 18.51 6.48 -14.73
CA CYS A 772 18.49 5.73 -13.49
C CYS A 772 18.88 6.61 -12.27
N CYS A 773 19.87 7.50 -12.43
CA CYS A 773 20.29 8.44 -11.38
C CYS A 773 19.20 9.49 -11.06
N GLU A 774 18.45 9.94 -12.07
CA GLU A 774 17.28 10.82 -11.93
C GLU A 774 16.13 10.14 -11.16
N GLY A 775 16.22 8.84 -10.85
CA GLY A 775 15.24 8.12 -10.02
C GLY A 775 14.02 7.60 -10.76
N ASN A 776 14.00 7.66 -12.09
CA ASN A 776 12.92 7.10 -12.89
C ASN A 776 13.10 5.58 -13.04
N ALA A 777 12.64 4.80 -12.04
CA ALA A 777 12.85 3.36 -11.98
C ALA A 777 12.20 2.62 -13.17
N VAL A 778 11.01 3.03 -13.62
CA VAL A 778 10.30 2.38 -14.72
C VAL A 778 11.03 2.57 -16.04
N VAL A 779 11.42 3.81 -16.37
CA VAL A 779 12.17 4.09 -17.61
C VAL A 779 13.58 3.51 -17.53
N CYS A 780 14.20 3.47 -16.35
CA CYS A 780 15.46 2.78 -16.14
C CYS A 780 15.35 1.26 -16.44
N VAL A 781 14.28 0.59 -15.99
CA VAL A 781 14.01 -0.83 -16.29
C VAL A 781 13.77 -1.03 -17.79
N LEU A 782 12.90 -0.23 -18.39
CA LEU A 782 12.60 -0.33 -19.82
C LEU A 782 13.85 -0.06 -20.68
N GLY A 783 14.58 1.01 -20.39
CA GLY A 783 15.80 1.37 -21.10
C GLY A 783 16.92 0.33 -20.92
N ARG A 784 17.02 -0.29 -19.74
CA ARG A 784 17.95 -1.41 -19.50
C ARG A 784 17.59 -2.60 -20.39
N SER A 785 16.32 -2.99 -20.45
CA SER A 785 15.84 -4.09 -21.29
C SER A 785 16.15 -3.84 -22.76
N GLN A 786 15.79 -2.66 -23.29
CA GLN A 786 16.09 -2.26 -24.68
C GLN A 786 17.58 -2.29 -25.01
N LEU A 787 18.43 -1.82 -24.08
CA LEU A 787 19.88 -1.88 -24.24
C LEU A 787 20.38 -3.33 -24.28
N MET A 788 19.85 -4.22 -23.43
CA MET A 788 20.26 -5.63 -23.43
C MET A 788 19.83 -6.33 -24.72
N ASP A 789 18.63 -6.06 -25.23
CA ASP A 789 18.18 -6.57 -26.52
C ASP A 789 19.10 -6.12 -27.66
N TYR A 790 19.51 -4.85 -27.65
CA TYR A 790 20.47 -4.34 -28.63
C TYR A 790 21.82 -5.06 -28.54
N ILE A 791 22.39 -5.17 -27.33
CA ILE A 791 23.67 -5.87 -27.11
C ILE A 791 23.58 -7.32 -27.59
N CYS A 792 22.48 -8.01 -27.28
CA CYS A 792 22.27 -9.39 -27.70
C CYS A 792 22.06 -9.55 -29.20
N SER A 793 21.39 -8.60 -29.87
CA SER A 793 21.29 -8.58 -31.34
C SER A 793 22.65 -8.40 -32.03
N LYS A 794 23.63 -7.82 -31.32
CA LYS A 794 24.98 -7.55 -31.80
C LYS A 794 26.06 -8.42 -31.16
N GLN A 795 25.69 -9.47 -30.43
CA GLN A 795 26.62 -10.30 -29.66
C GLN A 795 27.81 -10.83 -30.47
N ALA A 796 27.59 -11.22 -31.74
CA ALA A 796 28.63 -11.72 -32.63
C ALA A 796 29.72 -10.68 -32.97
N ILE A 797 29.37 -9.39 -32.89
CA ILE A 797 30.29 -8.26 -33.14
C ILE A 797 30.90 -7.77 -31.82
N LEU A 798 30.15 -7.85 -30.72
CA LEU A 798 30.54 -7.29 -29.44
C LEU A 798 31.42 -8.23 -28.62
N SER A 799 30.95 -9.44 -28.31
CA SER A 799 31.72 -10.44 -27.58
C SER A 799 31.03 -11.80 -27.63
N SER A 800 31.81 -12.84 -27.94
CA SER A 800 31.34 -14.23 -27.85
C SER A 800 30.96 -14.66 -26.42
N LYS A 801 31.43 -13.93 -25.41
CA LYS A 801 31.12 -14.19 -24.00
C LYS A 801 29.68 -13.82 -23.63
N PHE A 802 28.94 -13.10 -24.49
CA PHE A 802 27.55 -12.72 -24.23
C PHE A 802 26.52 -13.76 -24.62
N THR A 803 26.88 -14.76 -25.43
CA THR A 803 25.95 -15.83 -25.85
C THR A 803 25.21 -16.51 -24.69
N PRO A 804 25.89 -17.03 -23.65
CA PRO A 804 25.18 -17.62 -22.52
C PRO A 804 24.33 -16.61 -21.73
N CYS A 805 24.69 -15.32 -21.76
CA CYS A 805 23.90 -14.28 -21.11
C CYS A 805 22.64 -13.92 -21.90
N CYS A 806 22.73 -13.89 -23.23
CA CYS A 806 21.62 -13.53 -24.11
C CYS A 806 20.52 -14.59 -24.16
N GLU A 807 20.87 -15.84 -23.83
CA GLU A 807 19.93 -16.94 -23.65
C GLU A 807 19.16 -16.87 -22.31
N MET A 808 19.61 -16.05 -21.35
CA MET A 808 18.89 -15.89 -20.09
C MET A 808 17.63 -15.02 -20.22
N PRO A 809 16.59 -15.33 -19.43
CA PRO A 809 15.40 -14.49 -19.34
C PRO A 809 15.69 -13.17 -18.61
N GLU A 810 14.89 -12.15 -18.89
CA GLU A 810 14.81 -10.96 -18.04
C GLU A 810 14.32 -11.37 -16.63
N PRO A 811 14.82 -10.77 -15.53
CA PRO A 811 15.76 -9.64 -15.47
C PRO A 811 17.25 -10.03 -15.39
N PHE A 812 17.63 -11.30 -15.61
CA PHE A 812 18.99 -11.79 -15.34
C PHE A 812 20.03 -11.42 -16.40
N ARG A 813 19.57 -11.23 -17.65
CA ARG A 813 20.43 -10.92 -18.80
C ARG A 813 21.36 -9.74 -18.53
N GLY A 814 20.82 -8.67 -17.95
CA GLY A 814 21.56 -7.46 -17.63
C GLY A 814 22.72 -7.69 -16.68
N GLU A 815 22.49 -8.43 -15.59
CA GLU A 815 23.53 -8.71 -14.60
C GLU A 815 24.54 -9.74 -15.10
N CYS A 816 24.13 -10.70 -15.92
CA CYS A 816 25.09 -11.61 -16.57
C CYS A 816 26.04 -10.85 -17.49
N ILE A 817 25.53 -9.94 -18.34
CA ILE A 817 26.39 -9.18 -19.25
C ILE A 817 27.37 -8.29 -18.47
N ILE A 818 26.93 -7.65 -17.38
CA ILE A 818 27.81 -6.87 -16.51
C ILE A 818 28.93 -7.76 -15.95
N ASN A 819 28.58 -8.93 -15.43
CA ASN A 819 29.48 -9.81 -14.67
C ASN A 819 30.27 -10.83 -15.53
N SER A 820 30.00 -10.89 -16.83
CA SER A 820 30.72 -11.79 -17.75
C SER A 820 32.23 -11.48 -17.84
N GLU A 821 33.01 -12.40 -18.39
CA GLU A 821 34.43 -12.14 -18.63
C GLU A 821 34.63 -11.09 -19.74
N ASN A 822 35.76 -10.37 -19.69
CA ASN A 822 36.20 -9.55 -20.81
C ASN A 822 36.58 -10.45 -22.00
N ASP A 823 36.34 -9.99 -23.24
CA ASP A 823 36.81 -10.69 -24.44
C ASP A 823 38.34 -10.61 -24.56
N ASP A 824 38.94 -11.52 -25.34
CA ASP A 824 40.39 -11.60 -25.49
C ASP A 824 40.94 -10.32 -26.13
N LYS A 825 42.17 -9.97 -25.73
CA LYS A 825 42.91 -8.87 -26.34
C LYS A 825 43.04 -9.12 -27.85
N PRO A 826 42.70 -8.13 -28.70
CA PRO A 826 42.85 -8.26 -30.14
C PRO A 826 44.33 -8.27 -30.52
N ASP A 827 44.70 -9.08 -31.51
CA ASP A 827 46.01 -9.01 -32.15
C ASP A 827 46.04 -7.77 -33.06
N LEU A 828 46.78 -6.73 -32.66
CA LEU A 828 46.79 -5.42 -33.31
C LEU A 828 48.23 -4.98 -33.62
N SER A 829 48.42 -4.41 -34.81
CA SER A 829 49.68 -3.74 -35.16
C SER A 829 49.91 -2.47 -34.33
N SER A 830 51.18 -2.04 -34.23
CA SER A 830 51.60 -0.81 -33.53
C SER A 830 51.26 0.48 -34.30
N LEU A 831 51.02 0.38 -35.60
CA LEU A 831 50.73 1.49 -36.53
C LEU A 831 49.60 2.45 -36.09
N PRO A 832 48.47 2.00 -35.49
CA PRO A 832 47.35 2.89 -35.17
C PRO A 832 47.55 3.76 -33.92
N LEU A 833 48.57 3.53 -33.09
CA LEU A 833 48.95 4.45 -32.00
C LEU A 833 49.86 5.57 -32.52
N ARG A 834 50.78 5.23 -33.43
CA ARG A 834 51.66 6.21 -34.11
C ARG A 834 50.90 7.29 -34.84
N ARG A 835 49.69 7.01 -35.35
CA ARG A 835 48.84 8.04 -35.96
C ARG A 835 48.47 9.19 -35.02
N PHE A 836 48.58 8.99 -33.70
CA PHE A 836 48.30 10.02 -32.70
C PHE A 836 49.56 10.80 -32.31
N THR A 837 50.75 10.22 -32.45
CA THR A 837 52.01 10.83 -32.02
C THR A 837 52.93 11.25 -33.17
N GLU A 838 52.75 10.72 -34.39
CA GLU A 838 53.69 10.87 -35.51
C GLU A 838 53.04 11.43 -36.79
N ASP A 839 51.70 11.52 -36.85
CA ASP A 839 50.97 11.98 -38.05
C ASP A 839 50.80 13.51 -38.05
N GLN A 840 51.21 14.16 -39.15
CA GLN A 840 51.12 15.62 -39.32
C GLN A 840 49.70 16.17 -39.19
N SER A 841 48.67 15.36 -39.44
CA SER A 841 47.27 15.76 -39.37
C SER A 841 46.68 15.80 -37.95
N VAL A 842 47.40 15.37 -36.92
CA VAL A 842 46.94 15.32 -35.52
C VAL A 842 46.35 16.64 -35.06
N CYS A 843 47.08 17.75 -35.23
CA CYS A 843 46.60 19.06 -34.77
C CYS A 843 45.38 19.57 -35.54
N LYS A 844 45.28 19.24 -36.83
CA LYS A 844 44.09 19.56 -37.62
C LYS A 844 42.87 18.80 -37.09
N GLN A 845 42.99 17.49 -36.91
CA GLN A 845 41.89 16.66 -36.40
C GLN A 845 41.47 17.04 -34.97
N PHE A 846 42.45 17.33 -34.10
CA PHE A 846 42.21 17.76 -32.73
C PHE A 846 41.52 19.14 -32.65
N THR A 847 41.88 20.08 -33.53
CA THR A 847 41.27 21.42 -33.54
C THR A 847 39.87 21.38 -34.17
N ASP A 848 39.69 20.61 -35.24
CA ASP A 848 38.41 20.54 -35.97
C ASP A 848 37.33 19.77 -35.20
N LYS A 849 37.69 18.65 -34.56
CA LYS A 849 36.75 17.74 -33.86
C LYS A 849 37.37 17.12 -32.61
N GLN A 850 37.73 17.97 -31.66
CA GLN A 850 38.48 17.60 -30.44
C GLN A 850 37.90 16.37 -29.70
N ASP A 851 36.59 16.36 -29.44
CA ASP A 851 35.95 15.29 -28.65
C ASP A 851 35.96 13.95 -29.38
N PHE A 852 35.64 13.95 -30.68
CA PHE A 852 35.68 12.74 -31.50
C PHE A 852 37.11 12.19 -31.61
N PHE A 853 38.10 13.06 -31.78
CA PHE A 853 39.50 12.67 -31.85
C PHE A 853 39.99 12.02 -30.55
N LEU A 854 39.65 12.59 -29.40
CA LEU A 854 40.05 12.03 -28.10
C LEU A 854 39.27 10.76 -27.75
N GLN A 855 37.99 10.64 -28.09
CA GLN A 855 37.27 9.35 -28.00
C GLN A 855 37.95 8.28 -28.86
N ARG A 856 38.39 8.63 -30.07
CA ARG A 856 39.09 7.70 -30.95
C ARG A 856 40.45 7.27 -30.38
N PHE A 857 41.16 8.19 -29.74
CA PHE A 857 42.39 7.90 -29.00
C PHE A 857 42.12 6.96 -27.82
N LEU A 858 41.17 7.32 -26.94
CA LEU A 858 40.76 6.52 -25.79
C LEU A 858 40.37 5.09 -26.19
N TYR A 859 39.60 4.93 -27.26
CA TYR A 859 39.24 3.62 -27.80
C TYR A 859 40.49 2.81 -28.23
N GLU A 860 41.39 3.39 -29.01
CA GLU A 860 42.58 2.65 -29.47
C GLU A 860 43.55 2.34 -28.34
N TYR A 861 43.69 3.24 -27.37
CA TYR A 861 44.55 3.06 -26.21
C TYR A 861 43.97 2.00 -25.27
N SER A 862 42.67 2.08 -24.94
CA SER A 862 42.01 1.15 -24.01
C SER A 862 42.02 -0.30 -24.47
N ARG A 863 41.79 -0.56 -25.76
CA ARG A 863 41.79 -1.94 -26.31
C ARG A 863 43.19 -2.56 -26.38
N ARG A 864 44.24 -1.73 -26.41
CA ARG A 864 45.65 -2.17 -26.37
C ARG A 864 46.18 -2.32 -24.96
N HIS A 865 45.55 -1.64 -24.01
CA HIS A 865 45.91 -1.66 -22.61
C HIS A 865 44.76 -2.13 -21.70
N PRO A 866 44.17 -3.32 -21.94
CA PRO A 866 43.14 -3.88 -21.07
C PRO A 866 43.66 -4.18 -19.65
N GLU A 867 44.98 -4.22 -19.45
CA GLU A 867 45.64 -4.37 -18.15
C GLU A 867 45.65 -3.10 -17.29
N LEU A 868 45.40 -1.90 -17.84
CA LEU A 868 45.46 -0.65 -17.07
C LEU A 868 44.12 -0.32 -16.40
N ALA A 869 44.14 0.24 -15.19
CA ALA A 869 42.91 0.69 -14.53
C ALA A 869 42.24 1.85 -15.29
N VAL A 870 40.91 1.96 -15.20
CA VAL A 870 40.14 3.02 -15.88
C VAL A 870 40.65 4.43 -15.53
N PRO A 871 40.89 4.79 -14.25
CA PRO A 871 41.41 6.10 -13.90
C PRO A 871 42.77 6.40 -14.54
N VAL A 872 43.61 5.39 -14.75
CA VAL A 872 44.96 5.54 -15.33
C VAL A 872 44.85 5.85 -16.83
N ILE A 873 43.97 5.17 -17.55
CA ILE A 873 43.70 5.44 -18.97
C ILE A 873 43.17 6.87 -19.14
N LEU A 874 42.25 7.29 -18.27
CA LEU A 874 41.73 8.66 -18.28
C LEU A 874 42.80 9.71 -17.93
N ARG A 875 43.77 9.37 -17.08
CA ARG A 875 44.94 10.23 -16.82
C ARG A 875 45.79 10.39 -18.06
N VAL A 876 46.07 9.30 -18.78
CA VAL A 876 46.79 9.35 -20.06
C VAL A 876 46.07 10.26 -21.06
N ASP A 877 44.76 10.12 -21.21
CA ASP A 877 43.95 10.98 -22.08
C ASP A 877 43.99 12.45 -21.67
N THR A 878 43.86 12.74 -20.38
CA THR A 878 43.91 14.10 -19.84
C THR A 878 45.28 14.76 -20.10
N VAL A 879 46.37 14.03 -19.89
CA VAL A 879 47.73 14.52 -20.17
C VAL A 879 47.95 14.71 -21.66
N TYR A 880 47.43 13.80 -22.48
CA TYR A 880 47.52 13.89 -23.94
C TYR A 880 46.74 15.10 -24.48
N GLN A 881 45.53 15.35 -23.97
CA GLN A 881 44.76 16.55 -24.30
C GLN A 881 45.53 17.83 -23.93
N SER A 882 46.18 17.85 -22.76
CA SER A 882 47.00 18.99 -22.33
C SER A 882 48.23 19.19 -23.22
N LEU A 883 48.89 18.09 -23.62
CA LEU A 883 50.02 18.10 -24.55
C LEU A 883 49.60 18.72 -25.89
N LEU A 884 48.53 18.22 -26.51
CA LEU A 884 48.04 18.74 -27.79
C LEU A 884 47.58 20.20 -27.69
N GLY A 885 46.91 20.57 -26.60
CA GLY A 885 46.50 21.96 -26.34
C GLY A 885 47.66 22.96 -26.29
N LYS A 886 48.87 22.49 -25.98
CA LYS A 886 50.13 23.27 -26.02
C LYS A 886 50.82 23.14 -27.38
N CYS A 887 51.08 21.91 -27.83
CA CYS A 887 51.86 21.63 -29.04
C CYS A 887 51.22 22.16 -30.32
N CYS A 888 49.88 22.06 -30.45
CA CYS A 888 49.18 22.50 -31.65
C CYS A 888 49.14 24.03 -31.85
N LYS A 889 49.69 24.80 -30.90
CA LYS A 889 49.85 26.25 -30.98
C LYS A 889 51.28 26.68 -31.34
N LEU A 890 52.21 25.73 -31.47
CA LEU A 890 53.62 26.00 -31.78
C LEU A 890 53.85 26.01 -33.30
N GLU A 891 54.97 26.60 -33.73
CA GLU A 891 55.38 26.63 -35.14
C GLU A 891 55.69 25.24 -35.70
N ASN A 892 56.25 24.34 -34.87
CA ASN A 892 56.48 22.93 -35.21
C ASN A 892 55.73 21.99 -34.26
N PRO A 893 54.42 21.75 -34.48
CA PRO A 893 53.63 20.90 -33.60
C PRO A 893 54.10 19.44 -33.55
N LEU A 894 54.56 18.88 -34.68
CA LEU A 894 54.94 17.48 -34.82
C LEU A 894 56.08 17.11 -33.87
N GLU A 895 57.12 17.92 -33.82
CA GLU A 895 58.24 17.71 -32.90
C GLU A 895 57.76 17.68 -31.45
N CYS A 896 56.87 18.59 -31.07
CA CYS A 896 56.34 18.67 -29.71
C CYS A 896 55.50 17.45 -29.30
N TYR A 897 54.53 17.01 -30.12
CA TYR A 897 53.68 15.87 -29.74
C TYR A 897 54.30 14.49 -30.06
N SER A 898 55.40 14.43 -30.81
CA SER A 898 56.15 13.17 -31.06
C SER A 898 56.66 12.50 -29.78
N HIS A 899 56.85 13.26 -28.70
CA HIS A 899 57.21 12.75 -27.38
C HIS A 899 56.02 12.17 -26.59
N GLY A 900 54.82 12.14 -27.17
CA GLY A 900 53.59 11.68 -26.52
C GLY A 900 53.70 10.26 -25.95
N GLU A 901 54.31 9.32 -26.67
CA GLU A 901 54.44 7.94 -26.21
C GLU A 901 55.27 7.83 -24.90
N GLY A 902 56.37 8.58 -24.81
CA GLY A 902 57.18 8.66 -23.59
C GLY A 902 56.42 9.29 -22.41
N ILE A 903 55.50 10.22 -22.69
CA ILE A 903 54.63 10.82 -21.68
C ILE A 903 53.59 9.80 -21.19
N PHE A 904 52.97 9.02 -22.09
CA PHE A 904 52.00 8.00 -21.71
C PHE A 904 52.63 6.94 -20.80
N GLN A 905 53.80 6.44 -21.17
CA GLN A 905 54.56 5.47 -20.38
C GLN A 905 54.94 6.02 -19.00
N ARG A 906 55.30 7.31 -18.92
CA ARG A 906 55.60 7.98 -17.65
C ARG A 906 54.39 7.98 -16.71
N VAL A 907 53.22 8.38 -17.19
CA VAL A 907 51.97 8.40 -16.39
C VAL A 907 51.64 7.01 -15.85
N VAL A 908 51.76 5.98 -16.69
CA VAL A 908 51.54 4.58 -16.28
C VAL A 908 52.55 4.16 -15.23
N ARG A 909 53.85 4.44 -15.44
CA ARG A 909 54.93 4.08 -14.49
C ARG A 909 54.74 4.75 -13.13
N GLU A 910 54.49 6.06 -13.10
CA GLU A 910 54.25 6.81 -11.84
C GLU A 910 53.06 6.24 -11.06
N SER A 911 52.02 5.79 -11.77
CA SER A 911 50.86 5.13 -11.16
C SER A 911 51.24 3.80 -10.51
N HIS A 912 52.01 2.98 -11.22
CA HIS A 912 52.51 1.71 -10.69
C HIS A 912 53.40 1.91 -9.46
N GLU A 913 54.32 2.88 -9.52
CA GLU A 913 55.22 3.20 -8.40
C GLU A 913 54.45 3.59 -7.15
N ARG A 914 53.38 4.41 -7.26
CA ARG A 914 52.53 4.77 -6.12
C ARG A 914 51.87 3.56 -5.47
N VAL A 915 51.28 2.66 -6.26
CA VAL A 915 50.66 1.43 -5.74
C VAL A 915 51.70 0.51 -5.10
N LYS A 916 52.85 0.34 -5.76
CA LYS A 916 53.95 -0.48 -5.25
C LYS A 916 54.45 0.04 -3.89
N ASN A 917 54.72 1.34 -3.78
CA ASN A 917 55.17 1.96 -2.53
C ASN A 917 54.18 1.73 -1.38
N GLN A 918 52.87 1.74 -1.66
CA GLN A 918 51.84 1.47 -0.66
C GLN A 918 51.84 0.00 -0.22
N CYS A 919 51.99 -0.95 -1.15
CA CYS A 919 52.07 -2.37 -0.83
C CYS A 919 53.36 -2.73 -0.10
N ASP A 920 54.51 -2.20 -0.53
CA ASP A 920 55.81 -2.38 0.13
C ASP A 920 55.76 -1.82 1.58
N LEU A 921 55.07 -0.70 1.78
CA LEU A 921 54.85 -0.12 3.11
C LEU A 921 53.97 -1.02 4.00
N ARG A 922 52.90 -1.61 3.45
CA ARG A 922 52.07 -2.58 4.17
C ARG A 922 52.87 -3.82 4.56
N GLU A 923 53.64 -4.38 3.63
CA GLU A 923 54.47 -5.57 3.87
C GLU A 923 55.48 -5.31 5.00
N LYS A 924 56.09 -4.11 5.01
CA LYS A 924 57.04 -3.71 6.05
C LYS A 924 56.41 -3.51 7.43
N LEU A 925 55.19 -2.98 7.50
CA LEU A 925 54.53 -2.62 8.77
C LEU A 925 53.65 -3.74 9.35
N GLY A 926 53.12 -4.63 8.51
CA GLY A 926 52.03 -5.54 8.87
C GLY A 926 50.67 -4.84 8.88
N ASP A 927 49.59 -5.63 8.79
CA ASP A 927 48.22 -5.11 8.59
C ASP A 927 47.78 -4.10 9.67
N SER A 928 48.02 -4.41 10.95
CA SER A 928 47.61 -3.55 12.06
C SER A 928 48.33 -2.20 12.04
N ASN A 929 49.66 -2.19 11.98
CA ASN A 929 50.43 -0.95 12.01
C ASN A 929 50.25 -0.12 10.73
N PHE A 930 50.02 -0.77 9.59
CA PHE A 930 49.66 -0.09 8.36
C PHE A 930 48.33 0.64 8.49
N HIS A 931 47.33 0.01 9.10
CA HIS A 931 46.05 0.66 9.37
C HIS A 931 46.19 1.83 10.35
N ASP A 932 46.93 1.66 11.45
CA ASP A 932 47.21 2.75 12.41
C ASP A 932 47.91 3.93 11.71
N ARG A 933 48.81 3.64 10.76
CA ARG A 933 49.47 4.66 9.93
C ARG A 933 48.48 5.40 9.03
N LEU A 934 47.51 4.72 8.44
CA LEU A 934 46.44 5.35 7.65
C LEU A 934 45.58 6.27 8.51
N ILE A 935 45.22 5.84 9.73
CA ILE A 935 44.47 6.67 10.69
C ILE A 935 45.21 7.97 10.98
N VAL A 936 46.48 7.90 11.36
CA VAL A 936 47.29 9.08 11.62
C VAL A 936 47.41 9.99 10.38
N LEU A 937 47.56 9.39 9.20
CA LEU A 937 47.69 10.14 7.95
C LEU A 937 46.40 10.91 7.61
N TYR A 938 45.24 10.23 7.63
CA TYR A 938 43.97 10.85 7.27
C TYR A 938 43.42 11.78 8.34
N THR A 939 43.73 11.53 9.62
CA THR A 939 43.46 12.49 10.70
C THR A 939 44.17 13.82 10.44
N LYS A 940 45.41 13.80 9.93
CA LYS A 940 46.15 15.02 9.58
C LYS A 940 45.64 15.71 8.31
N LYS A 941 45.15 14.93 7.34
CA LYS A 941 44.65 15.44 6.05
C LYS A 941 43.22 15.98 6.12
N ALA A 942 42.40 15.41 7.02
CA ALA A 942 40.98 15.70 7.16
C ALA A 942 40.56 15.68 8.66
N PRO A 943 41.15 16.53 9.51
CA PRO A 943 40.86 16.55 10.96
C PRO A 943 39.43 16.99 11.31
N GLN A 944 38.66 17.49 10.34
CA GLN A 944 37.25 17.85 10.50
C GLN A 944 36.31 16.64 10.50
N LEU A 945 36.76 15.47 10.03
CA LEU A 945 35.99 14.24 10.14
C LEU A 945 35.94 13.78 11.60
N SER A 946 34.81 13.20 12.01
CA SER A 946 34.72 12.53 13.30
C SER A 946 35.64 11.31 13.36
N ALA A 947 36.01 10.90 14.59
CA ALA A 947 36.82 9.70 14.80
C ALA A 947 36.19 8.46 14.14
N GLN A 948 34.87 8.33 14.20
CA GLN A 948 34.16 7.21 13.58
C GLN A 948 34.24 7.23 12.05
N GLU A 949 34.11 8.40 11.43
CA GLU A 949 34.24 8.55 9.97
C GLU A 949 35.66 8.27 9.49
N LEU A 950 36.67 8.73 10.24
CA LEU A 950 38.07 8.44 9.97
C LEU A 950 38.35 6.93 10.03
N ILE A 951 37.85 6.25 11.07
CA ILE A 951 38.00 4.80 11.23
C ILE A 951 37.34 4.06 10.06
N VAL A 952 36.13 4.45 9.63
CA VAL A 952 35.46 3.83 8.49
C VAL A 952 36.25 4.03 7.19
N LEU A 953 36.73 5.25 6.93
CA LEU A 953 37.55 5.56 5.76
C LEU A 953 38.83 4.72 5.73
N THR A 954 39.55 4.65 6.84
CA THR A 954 40.85 3.98 6.93
C THR A 954 40.71 2.47 6.95
N ASN A 955 39.63 1.94 7.55
CA ASN A 955 39.28 0.52 7.46
C ASN A 955 39.07 0.11 6.00
N ASN A 956 38.31 0.88 5.23
CA ASN A 956 38.07 0.59 3.81
C ASN A 956 39.37 0.61 2.99
N MET A 957 40.27 1.55 3.27
CA MET A 957 41.59 1.62 2.61
C MET A 957 42.50 0.45 3.02
N ALA A 958 42.52 0.09 4.30
CA ALA A 958 43.29 -1.04 4.81
C ALA A 958 42.78 -2.36 4.20
N ALA A 959 41.45 -2.55 4.16
CA ALA A 959 40.81 -3.73 3.56
C ALA A 959 41.11 -3.84 2.06
N ALA A 960 41.04 -2.73 1.32
CA ALA A 960 41.44 -2.70 -0.09
C ALA A 960 42.91 -3.10 -0.27
N THR A 961 43.79 -2.56 0.57
CA THR A 961 45.24 -2.87 0.52
C THR A 961 45.51 -4.34 0.85
N ALA A 962 44.84 -4.88 1.88
CA ALA A 962 44.94 -6.28 2.27
C ALA A 962 44.44 -7.25 1.18
N LYS A 963 43.36 -6.88 0.49
CA LYS A 963 42.80 -7.65 -0.63
C LYS A 963 43.68 -7.60 -1.88
N CYS A 964 44.20 -6.43 -2.23
CA CYS A 964 44.83 -6.21 -3.52
C CYS A 964 46.35 -6.45 -3.54
N CYS A 965 47.07 -6.14 -2.46
CA CYS A 965 48.54 -6.27 -2.43
C CYS A 965 49.08 -7.70 -2.61
N PRO A 966 48.39 -8.77 -2.16
CA PRO A 966 48.85 -10.15 -2.41
C PRO A 966 48.77 -10.61 -3.87
N LEU A 967 48.09 -9.85 -4.74
CA LEU A 967 47.93 -10.20 -6.15
C LEU A 967 49.25 -10.01 -6.93
N ASN A 968 49.36 -10.64 -8.10
CA ASN A 968 50.47 -10.37 -9.02
C ASN A 968 50.50 -8.89 -9.43
N GLN A 969 51.66 -8.38 -9.87
CA GLN A 969 51.89 -6.94 -10.08
C GLN A 969 50.84 -6.26 -10.98
N GLU A 970 50.37 -6.94 -12.03
CA GLU A 970 49.33 -6.42 -12.93
C GLU A 970 47.95 -6.34 -12.26
N ARG A 971 47.50 -7.42 -11.62
CA ARG A 971 46.20 -7.46 -10.92
C ARG A 971 46.18 -6.59 -9.67
N GLN A 972 47.31 -6.52 -8.96
CA GLN A 972 47.53 -5.67 -7.80
C GLN A 972 47.28 -4.20 -8.16
N PHE A 973 47.88 -3.74 -9.25
CA PHE A 973 47.76 -2.38 -9.74
C PHE A 973 46.30 -1.99 -10.04
N VAL A 974 45.62 -2.82 -10.84
CA VAL A 974 44.21 -2.57 -11.20
C VAL A 974 43.31 -2.59 -9.98
N CYS A 975 43.46 -3.59 -9.11
CA CYS A 975 42.67 -3.74 -7.90
C CYS A 975 42.78 -2.52 -6.98
N MET A 976 43.99 -1.98 -6.79
CA MET A 976 44.22 -0.82 -5.93
C MET A 976 43.64 0.47 -6.51
N GLU A 977 43.85 0.74 -7.80
CA GLU A 977 43.28 1.92 -8.48
C GLU A 977 41.74 1.87 -8.49
N ASP A 978 41.15 0.70 -8.75
CA ASP A 978 39.70 0.52 -8.79
C ASP A 978 39.04 0.53 -7.40
N SER A 979 39.75 0.12 -6.34
CA SER A 979 39.24 0.23 -4.97
C SER A 979 39.34 1.67 -4.47
N ALA A 980 40.47 2.32 -4.69
CA ALA A 980 40.71 3.69 -4.24
C ALA A 980 39.75 4.70 -4.90
N LYS A 981 39.38 4.53 -6.18
CA LYS A 981 38.43 5.44 -6.84
C LYS A 981 37.06 5.47 -6.15
N LEU A 982 36.59 4.33 -5.64
CA LEU A 982 35.31 4.22 -4.94
C LEU A 982 35.39 4.79 -3.52
N ILE A 983 36.46 4.48 -2.80
CA ILE A 983 36.67 4.96 -1.42
C ILE A 983 36.82 6.49 -1.39
N LEU A 984 37.65 7.04 -2.28
CA LEU A 984 37.84 8.49 -2.38
C LEU A 984 36.60 9.18 -2.95
N GLY A 985 35.83 8.51 -3.81
CA GLY A 985 34.50 8.99 -4.22
C GLY A 985 33.54 9.13 -3.05
N ALA A 986 33.46 8.13 -2.17
CA ALA A 986 32.64 8.21 -0.96
C ALA A 986 33.05 9.37 -0.04
N LEU A 987 34.35 9.59 0.14
CA LEU A 987 34.87 10.76 0.87
C LEU A 987 34.45 12.09 0.21
N CYS A 988 34.51 12.17 -1.12
CA CYS A 988 34.09 13.36 -1.86
C CYS A 988 32.59 13.63 -1.78
N ARG A 989 31.75 12.60 -1.69
CA ARG A 989 30.30 12.78 -1.46
C ARG A 989 30.00 13.22 -0.04
N ARG A 990 30.76 12.68 0.93
CA ARG A 990 30.70 13.14 2.32
C ARG A 990 31.10 14.61 2.45
N HIS A 991 32.12 15.05 1.70
CA HIS A 991 32.50 16.47 1.61
C HIS A 991 31.38 17.32 0.98
N GLU A 992 30.67 16.76 0.00
CA GLU A 992 29.38 17.22 -0.55
C GLU A 992 28.40 17.73 0.51
N ALA A 993 28.07 16.82 1.41
CA ALA A 993 27.04 17.03 2.41
C ALA A 993 27.48 17.98 3.54
N GLU A 994 28.73 17.87 3.96
CA GLU A 994 29.30 18.74 4.99
C GLU A 994 30.80 18.97 4.67
N PRO A 995 31.18 20.21 4.30
CA PRO A 995 32.54 20.52 3.87
C PRO A 995 33.60 20.16 4.92
N ILE A 996 34.60 19.39 4.49
CA ILE A 996 35.74 18.97 5.31
C ILE A 996 36.81 20.07 5.36
N ASN A 997 37.52 20.29 4.26
CA ASN A 997 38.44 21.42 4.08
C ASN A 997 38.65 21.72 2.58
N ALA A 998 39.24 22.88 2.27
CA ALA A 998 39.43 23.34 0.90
C ALA A 998 40.34 22.43 0.06
N ALA A 999 41.32 21.77 0.69
CA ALA A 999 42.26 20.90 -0.02
C ALA A 999 41.60 19.59 -0.44
N VAL A 1000 40.73 19.02 0.41
CA VAL A 1000 39.85 17.89 0.07
C VAL A 1000 38.89 18.29 -1.05
N GLY A 1001 38.26 19.47 -0.94
CA GLY A 1001 37.39 20.01 -1.99
C GLY A 1001 38.11 20.11 -3.34
N HIS A 1002 39.33 20.66 -3.36
CA HIS A 1002 40.15 20.72 -4.57
C HIS A 1002 40.38 19.34 -5.20
N CYS A 1003 40.78 18.33 -4.42
CA CYS A 1003 40.95 16.97 -4.95
C CYS A 1003 39.64 16.31 -5.40
N CYS A 1004 38.51 16.72 -4.82
CA CYS A 1004 37.19 16.21 -5.17
C CYS A 1004 36.59 16.82 -6.43
N ASP A 1005 37.00 18.03 -6.81
CA ASP A 1005 36.38 18.80 -7.88
C ASP A 1005 37.28 19.01 -9.11
N ASP A 1006 38.62 18.98 -8.95
CA ASP A 1006 39.57 19.34 -10.01
C ASP A 1006 39.57 18.34 -11.18
N SER A 1007 39.85 17.06 -10.90
CA SER A 1007 39.93 16.04 -11.94
C SER A 1007 39.59 14.66 -11.42
N TYR A 1008 38.58 14.03 -12.03
CA TYR A 1008 38.23 12.63 -11.76
C TYR A 1008 39.42 11.68 -11.96
N ALA A 1009 40.19 11.89 -13.04
CA ALA A 1009 41.33 11.05 -13.38
C ALA A 1009 42.48 11.19 -12.37
N PHE A 1010 42.72 12.41 -11.87
CA PHE A 1010 43.81 12.72 -10.93
C PHE A 1010 43.39 12.74 -9.45
N ARG A 1011 42.14 12.41 -9.13
CA ARG A 1011 41.62 12.38 -7.76
C ARG A 1011 42.53 11.62 -6.80
N LYS A 1012 42.87 10.37 -7.11
CA LYS A 1012 43.74 9.54 -6.26
C LYS A 1012 45.14 10.16 -6.07
N PRO A 1013 45.90 10.50 -7.13
CA PRO A 1013 47.17 11.21 -6.98
C PRO A 1013 47.06 12.49 -6.15
N CYS A 1014 45.99 13.28 -6.32
CA CYS A 1014 45.76 14.47 -5.51
C CYS A 1014 45.61 14.14 -4.02
N PHE A 1015 44.82 13.12 -3.67
CA PHE A 1015 44.69 12.65 -2.29
C PHE A 1015 45.98 12.05 -1.73
N ASP A 1016 46.75 11.33 -2.55
CA ASP A 1016 48.06 10.79 -2.17
C ASP A 1016 49.01 11.95 -1.75
N ASP A 1017 49.02 13.02 -2.54
CA ASP A 1017 49.91 14.19 -2.39
C ASP A 1017 49.36 15.28 -1.43
N LEU A 1018 48.13 15.09 -0.94
CA LEU A 1018 47.45 16.01 -0.03
C LEU A 1018 48.29 16.25 1.23
N GLN A 1019 48.50 17.52 1.57
CA GLN A 1019 49.30 17.93 2.73
C GLN A 1019 48.46 17.95 4.02
N VAL A 1020 49.12 18.13 5.16
CA VAL A 1020 48.46 18.34 6.47
C VAL A 1020 47.63 19.61 6.41
N ASP A 1021 46.43 19.57 6.98
CA ASP A 1021 45.57 20.75 7.07
C ASP A 1021 46.09 21.73 8.12
N GLY A 1022 46.86 22.72 7.66
CA GLY A 1022 47.40 23.79 8.50
C GLY A 1022 46.36 24.82 8.96
N THR A 1023 45.11 24.76 8.48
CA THR A 1023 44.04 25.69 8.87
C THR A 1023 43.19 25.17 10.03
N TYR A 1024 43.36 23.89 10.40
CA TYR A 1024 42.63 23.28 11.50
C TYR A 1024 43.11 23.80 12.86
N ILE A 1025 42.16 24.30 13.66
CA ILE A 1025 42.40 24.73 15.04
C ILE A 1025 41.80 23.68 15.96
N SER A 1026 42.64 22.98 16.71
CA SER A 1026 42.17 21.95 17.66
C SER A 1026 41.34 22.60 18.77
N PRO A 1027 40.14 22.08 19.08
CA PRO A 1027 39.38 22.54 20.24
C PRO A 1027 40.16 22.31 21.55
N PRO A 1028 39.96 23.14 22.59
CA PRO A 1028 40.63 22.98 23.87
C PRO A 1028 40.24 21.64 24.51
N LEU A 1029 41.22 20.77 24.69
CA LEU A 1029 41.04 19.44 25.29
C LEU A 1029 41.08 19.55 26.81
N SER A 1030 40.00 19.16 27.50
CA SER A 1030 40.05 18.91 28.94
C SER A 1030 40.65 17.53 29.20
N CYS A 1031 41.51 17.36 30.22
CA CYS A 1031 42.16 16.08 30.51
C CYS A 1031 41.15 14.93 30.74
N ASP A 1032 39.96 15.25 31.25
CA ASP A 1032 38.89 14.29 31.54
C ASP A 1032 38.21 13.75 30.27
N GLN A 1033 38.32 14.44 29.13
CA GLN A 1033 37.78 14.00 27.82
C GLN A 1033 38.78 13.17 27.00
N VAL A 1034 40.08 13.23 27.32
CA VAL A 1034 41.14 12.57 26.53
C VAL A 1034 41.36 11.11 26.93
N ILE A 1035 41.11 10.75 28.19
CA ILE A 1035 41.33 9.39 28.72
C ILE A 1035 40.16 8.98 29.61
N SER A 1036 39.02 8.61 29.00
CA SER A 1036 37.90 7.95 29.71
C SER A 1036 38.00 6.43 29.54
N LEU A 1037 38.96 5.80 30.23
CA LEU A 1037 39.04 4.34 30.28
C LEU A 1037 37.92 3.82 31.19
N LYS A 1038 36.85 3.29 30.61
CA LYS A 1038 35.75 2.64 31.34
C LYS A 1038 36.12 1.19 31.65
N GLU A 1039 35.69 0.69 32.80
CA GLU A 1039 35.92 -0.71 33.25
C GLU A 1039 35.37 -1.74 32.24
N ASP A 1040 34.37 -1.35 31.46
CA ASP A 1040 33.76 -2.16 30.40
C ASP A 1040 34.75 -2.54 29.29
N LEU A 1041 35.80 -1.73 29.04
CA LEU A 1041 36.86 -2.03 28.07
C LEU A 1041 37.66 -3.28 28.44
N CYS A 1042 37.73 -3.63 29.73
CA CYS A 1042 38.39 -4.86 30.19
C CYS A 1042 37.58 -6.13 29.86
N LYS A 1043 36.32 -5.99 29.46
CA LYS A 1043 35.39 -7.09 29.10
C LYS A 1043 34.98 -7.08 27.63
N ALA A 1044 35.38 -6.06 26.87
CA ALA A 1044 35.06 -5.91 25.46
C ALA A 1044 35.73 -7.02 24.62
N PRO A 1045 35.03 -7.56 23.59
CA PRO A 1045 35.65 -8.40 22.56
C PRO A 1045 36.85 -7.70 21.91
N GLU A 1046 37.81 -8.47 21.43
CA GLU A 1046 39.08 -7.93 20.92
C GLU A 1046 38.90 -6.94 19.76
N GLU A 1047 37.89 -7.12 18.90
CA GLU A 1047 37.54 -6.15 17.85
C GLU A 1047 37.01 -4.80 18.39
N GLU A 1048 36.22 -4.83 19.46
CA GLU A 1048 35.67 -3.63 20.08
C GLU A 1048 36.77 -2.86 20.82
N LEU A 1049 37.67 -3.59 21.49
CA LEU A 1049 38.87 -3.02 22.11
C LEU A 1049 39.81 -2.36 21.08
N GLN A 1050 40.00 -2.98 19.91
CA GLN A 1050 40.80 -2.38 18.82
C GLN A 1050 40.14 -1.15 18.22
N THR A 1051 38.81 -1.12 18.17
CA THR A 1051 38.06 0.05 17.68
C THR A 1051 38.16 1.21 18.66
N GLU A 1052 37.99 0.97 19.95
CA GLU A 1052 38.15 1.99 20.99
C GLU A 1052 39.60 2.46 21.15
N LYS A 1053 40.60 1.60 20.92
CA LYS A 1053 42.01 2.01 20.87
C LYS A 1053 42.32 2.96 19.70
N ARG A 1054 41.56 2.87 18.61
CA ARG A 1054 41.74 3.67 17.39
C ARG A 1054 41.00 5.01 17.44
N LYS A 1055 39.93 5.09 18.23
CA LYS A 1055 39.26 6.36 18.57
C LYS A 1055 40.16 7.19 19.47
#